data_AF-A0A366RRV1-F1
#
_entry.id   AF-A0A366RRV1-F1
#
_cell.length_a   1.000
_cell.length_b   1.000
_cell.length_c   1.000
_cell.angle_alpha   90.00
_cell.angle_beta   90.00
_cell.angle_gamma   90.00
#
_symmetry.space_group_name_H-M   'P 1'
#
loop_
_entity.id
_entity.type
_entity.pdbx_description
1 polymer ?
#
loop_
_entity_poly.entity_id
_entity_poly.type
_entity_poly.pdbx_seq_one_letter_code
_entity_poly.pdbx_strand_id
1 'polypeptide(L)'
;MPSRQVSRLSHYGSPEATAVTASESEADLGSPGVVGYSAGEATRIGPESWIRPRLRTLSEAALSELIATLPYFDALGLFEMFRKMPRNKFASSSNADTPESSDSSSSKSPPSWTPLPAQPPSPVRYNLVGSLLPPASNPMEQELMVRHPIAYPILMPIAVKSLPLEMLLTPRKPEMLGGRLQLNDVNSPESAEALPTNSNDDEGLDGWCKNLSHLSRSHINLLHQVDITCWTELPIPNDVAIRVIALYLNNDYPVFPLFNADLYLKDFSQNRPYFCSRLLVSALLGWACQAYTSLHPKAASWSSLFFLEAQAQWNQLGYHESVTLSNISALQLLCMTAVTHGQDELALMFLKKGLELARIMGLLNVDPQSQSASAWLQGYPDWQKAASYTAWGIFNWASLFALHYHQIEVETPPRLMMPGDIDLALAGQEGVATTLPEDVKGFRAMCKLWTIFVPVARIYYGPDLENFLNQTAALEYVEGTYRQLLAWADGLPLQLVRQPGSSHAVYLMHVFFHAIVTDLFRPFLRCPDLSSTPLQTFAADRANPWAVYHVSIRQMKRLLLSYRLEFQLEALSVIWHTGVIYVANATIRTDYHNKDEMQFFVNLCVAGLEELFMSYKVFGFITKGFMRMAIRQGSIEQTQVRRVKRRLKDTEQRFVTDDRSTDEIMARWMVDLDLAVTDSVGAQGGRLANELDRMSEIASDEGE
;
A
#
# COMPACT_ATOMS: atom_id res chain seq x y z
N MET A 1 -17.13 28.54 51.92
CA MET A 1 -17.56 29.16 53.19
C MET A 1 -16.41 29.09 54.17
N PRO A 2 -16.26 30.00 55.16
CA PRO A 2 -17.24 30.97 55.70
C PRO A 2 -16.99 32.43 55.23
N SER A 3 -18.01 33.21 54.82
CA SER A 3 -18.85 34.18 55.58
C SER A 3 -18.23 35.60 55.68
N ARG A 4 -18.75 36.62 54.95
CA ARG A 4 -19.75 37.66 55.38
C ARG A 4 -19.16 38.76 56.31
N GLN A 5 -19.43 40.08 56.21
CA GLN A 5 -20.41 40.91 55.45
C GLN A 5 -20.14 42.45 55.68
N VAL A 6 -20.88 43.35 55.00
CA VAL A 6 -21.09 44.84 55.28
C VAL A 6 -19.94 45.78 54.82
N SER A 7 -20.06 46.67 53.81
CA SER A 7 -20.75 48.01 53.68
C SER A 7 -20.13 49.14 54.54
N ARG A 8 -20.09 50.46 54.18
CA ARG A 8 -20.81 51.31 53.19
C ARG A 8 -20.14 52.73 53.09
N LEU A 9 -20.71 53.64 52.26
CA LEU A 9 -20.53 55.13 52.18
C LEU A 9 -19.36 55.67 51.30
N SER A 10 -19.48 56.80 50.56
CA SER A 10 -20.65 57.64 50.18
C SER A 10 -20.33 58.75 49.16
N HIS A 11 -21.42 59.35 48.61
CA HIS A 11 -21.52 60.62 47.85
C HIS A 11 -21.04 60.61 46.39
N TYR A 12 -21.59 61.37 45.43
CA TYR A 12 -22.83 62.20 45.29
C TYR A 12 -23.26 62.13 43.79
N GLY A 13 -24.44 62.52 43.30
CA GLY A 13 -25.71 63.00 43.89
C GLY A 13 -26.72 63.31 42.75
N SER A 14 -28.03 63.31 43.05
CA SER A 14 -29.13 63.75 42.13
C SER A 14 -29.90 64.90 42.81
N PRO A 15 -30.79 65.68 42.14
CA PRO A 15 -32.13 65.16 41.77
C PRO A 15 -32.81 65.76 40.50
N GLU A 16 -33.89 65.08 40.07
CA GLU A 16 -35.16 65.57 39.50
C GLU A 16 -35.21 66.62 38.35
N ALA A 17 -35.86 66.25 37.23
CA ALA A 17 -37.20 66.79 36.88
C ALA A 17 -37.89 66.01 35.74
N THR A 18 -39.20 66.15 35.67
CA THR A 18 -40.20 65.35 34.93
C THR A 18 -40.57 65.80 33.50
N ALA A 19 -41.17 64.86 32.76
CA ALA A 19 -42.29 65.01 31.80
C ALA A 19 -42.08 65.45 30.33
N VAL A 20 -42.05 64.43 29.45
CA VAL A 20 -43.06 64.11 28.41
C VAL A 20 -43.42 65.14 27.30
N THR A 21 -43.40 64.62 26.07
CA THR A 21 -43.99 65.06 24.77
C THR A 21 -43.33 66.16 23.91
N ALA A 22 -42.74 65.65 22.81
CA ALA A 22 -43.02 66.03 21.42
C ALA A 22 -42.46 67.36 20.85
N SER A 23 -41.29 67.27 20.22
CA SER A 23 -41.05 67.77 18.85
C SER A 23 -39.67 67.31 18.34
N GLU A 24 -39.62 66.35 17.41
CA GLU A 24 -38.40 66.01 16.65
C GLU A 24 -38.65 66.20 15.14
N SER A 25 -37.85 67.09 14.57
CA SER A 25 -37.76 67.49 13.15
C SER A 25 -36.50 68.37 13.05
N GLU A 26 -35.55 68.25 12.13
CA GLU A 26 -35.46 67.47 10.89
C GLU A 26 -34.03 66.93 10.70
N ALA A 27 -33.91 65.71 10.16
CA ALA A 27 -32.82 65.32 9.27
C ALA A 27 -33.32 64.19 8.35
N ASP A 28 -32.86 64.21 7.10
CA ASP A 28 -33.02 63.20 6.05
C ASP A 28 -34.43 62.85 5.52
N LEU A 29 -34.81 63.59 4.47
CA LEU A 29 -35.72 63.20 3.38
C LEU A 29 -34.96 63.43 2.05
N GLY A 30 -34.99 62.56 1.04
CA GLY A 30 -35.59 61.24 0.87
C GLY A 30 -34.80 60.45 -0.20
N SER A 31 -35.27 59.36 -0.82
CA SER A 31 -36.61 58.77 -0.92
C SER A 31 -36.48 57.24 -1.15
N PRO A 32 -37.55 56.48 -1.50
CA PRO A 32 -38.27 55.63 -0.55
C PRO A 32 -38.03 54.12 -0.72
N GLY A 33 -38.34 53.35 0.34
CA GLY A 33 -38.66 51.91 0.22
C GLY A 33 -39.97 51.70 -0.55
N VAL A 34 -40.43 50.47 -0.86
CA VAL A 34 -40.34 49.22 -0.08
C VAL A 34 -40.40 48.00 -1.02
N VAL A 35 -40.08 46.82 -0.46
CA VAL A 35 -40.29 45.43 -0.90
C VAL A 35 -38.98 44.75 -1.31
N GLY A 36 -38.47 43.93 -0.40
CA GLY A 36 -37.20 43.22 -0.57
C GLY A 36 -37.34 41.97 -1.42
N TYR A 37 -36.26 41.63 -2.13
CA TYR A 37 -35.97 40.30 -2.64
C TYR A 37 -34.51 39.95 -2.35
N SER A 38 -34.26 38.68 -2.03
CA SER A 38 -32.94 38.16 -1.66
C SER A 38 -31.97 38.21 -2.83
N ALA A 39 -30.73 38.62 -2.55
CA ALA A 39 -29.61 38.32 -3.44
C ALA A 39 -29.40 36.79 -3.43
N GLY A 40 -29.59 36.15 -4.58
CA GLY A 40 -29.64 34.70 -4.67
C GLY A 40 -28.30 34.03 -4.39
N GLU A 41 -28.27 33.12 -3.43
CA GLU A 41 -27.32 32.01 -3.46
C GLU A 41 -27.48 31.28 -4.80
N ALA A 42 -26.39 31.20 -5.58
CA ALA A 42 -26.32 30.28 -6.70
C ALA A 42 -26.26 28.86 -6.15
N THR A 43 -27.43 28.32 -5.79
CA THR A 43 -27.60 26.92 -5.40
C THR A 43 -27.09 26.09 -6.55
N ARG A 44 -25.93 25.43 -6.39
CA ARG A 44 -25.55 24.33 -7.28
C ARG A 44 -26.62 23.28 -7.13
N ILE A 45 -27.53 23.25 -8.10
CA ILE A 45 -28.58 22.26 -8.20
C ILE A 45 -27.89 20.90 -8.34
N GLY A 46 -27.81 20.16 -7.23
CA GLY A 46 -27.19 18.85 -7.20
C GLY A 46 -27.90 17.88 -8.15
N PRO A 47 -27.22 16.81 -8.62
CA PRO A 47 -27.75 15.89 -9.62
C PRO A 47 -29.12 15.28 -9.25
N GLU A 48 -29.47 15.21 -7.96
CA GLU A 48 -30.75 14.68 -7.49
C GLU A 48 -31.99 15.29 -8.14
N SER A 49 -32.01 16.60 -8.45
CA SER A 49 -33.26 17.30 -8.83
C SER A 49 -33.73 16.96 -10.26
N TRP A 50 -32.80 16.77 -11.19
CA TRP A 50 -33.09 16.51 -12.61
C TRP A 50 -32.99 15.01 -12.96
N ILE A 51 -32.27 14.23 -12.14
CA ILE A 51 -32.11 12.78 -12.35
C ILE A 51 -33.27 11.99 -11.71
N ARG A 52 -33.77 12.36 -10.51
CA ARG A 52 -34.89 11.65 -9.86
C ARG A 52 -36.13 11.47 -10.75
N PRO A 53 -36.59 12.46 -11.54
CA PRO A 53 -37.75 12.28 -12.42
C PRO A 53 -37.48 11.32 -13.60
N ARG A 54 -36.24 11.26 -14.10
CA ARG A 54 -35.85 10.46 -15.28
C ARG A 54 -35.47 9.02 -14.95
N LEU A 55 -34.99 8.75 -13.74
CA LEU A 55 -34.59 7.41 -13.28
C LEU A 55 -35.68 6.33 -13.40
N ARG A 56 -36.97 6.71 -13.34
CA ARG A 56 -38.09 5.76 -13.45
C ARG A 56 -38.44 5.37 -14.90
N THR A 57 -37.79 5.97 -15.89
CA THR A 57 -38.12 5.82 -17.32
C THR A 57 -36.93 5.46 -18.20
N LEU A 58 -35.73 5.28 -17.62
CA LEU A 58 -34.52 4.89 -18.36
C LEU A 58 -34.42 3.37 -18.46
N SER A 59 -34.06 2.86 -19.65
CA SER A 59 -33.65 1.47 -19.83
C SER A 59 -32.22 1.26 -19.32
N GLU A 60 -31.84 0.00 -19.05
CA GLU A 60 -30.50 -0.35 -18.54
C GLU A 60 -29.37 0.14 -19.46
N ALA A 61 -29.57 0.06 -20.78
CA ALA A 61 -28.61 0.58 -21.77
C ALA A 61 -28.44 2.11 -21.66
N ALA A 62 -29.54 2.86 -21.59
CA ALA A 62 -29.50 4.32 -21.45
C ALA A 62 -28.92 4.76 -20.09
N LEU A 63 -29.07 3.93 -19.06
CA LEU A 63 -28.47 4.16 -17.75
C LEU A 63 -26.94 3.97 -17.79
N SER A 64 -26.46 2.93 -18.47
CA SER A 64 -25.03 2.66 -18.65
C SER A 64 -24.33 3.80 -19.40
N GLU A 65 -24.95 4.30 -20.48
CA GLU A 65 -24.45 5.44 -21.26
C GLU A 65 -24.44 6.75 -20.46
N LEU A 66 -25.46 6.99 -19.62
CA LEU A 66 -25.50 8.14 -18.72
C LEU A 66 -24.38 8.09 -17.67
N ILE A 67 -24.13 6.92 -17.07
CA ILE A 67 -23.05 6.73 -16.09
C ILE A 67 -21.67 6.93 -16.74
N ALA A 68 -21.49 6.44 -17.97
CA ALA A 68 -20.23 6.57 -18.72
C ALA A 68 -19.88 8.01 -19.15
N THR A 69 -20.85 8.93 -19.11
CA THR A 69 -20.70 10.32 -19.57
C THR A 69 -20.66 11.36 -18.44
N LEU A 70 -20.87 10.96 -17.19
CA LEU A 70 -20.88 11.85 -16.02
C LEU A 70 -19.49 12.06 -15.41
N PRO A 71 -19.21 13.26 -14.84
CA PRO A 71 -18.06 13.46 -13.96
C PRO A 71 -18.10 12.50 -12.75
N TYR A 72 -16.93 12.04 -12.30
CA TYR A 72 -16.80 10.98 -11.29
C TYR A 72 -17.63 11.23 -10.01
N PHE A 73 -17.64 12.45 -9.49
CA PHE A 73 -18.42 12.80 -8.29
C PHE A 73 -19.94 12.81 -8.52
N ASP A 74 -20.40 13.16 -9.73
CA ASP A 74 -21.82 13.14 -10.08
C ASP A 74 -22.30 11.70 -10.31
N ALA A 75 -21.47 10.86 -10.93
CA ALA A 75 -21.70 9.42 -11.03
C ALA A 75 -21.76 8.78 -9.63
N LEU A 76 -20.86 9.14 -8.72
CA LEU A 76 -20.84 8.66 -7.33
C LEU A 76 -22.12 9.05 -6.55
N GLY A 77 -22.62 10.28 -6.74
CA GLY A 77 -23.91 10.70 -6.20
C GLY A 77 -25.10 9.88 -6.73
N LEU A 78 -25.04 9.48 -8.01
CA LEU A 78 -26.02 8.60 -8.65
C LEU A 78 -25.97 7.17 -8.09
N PHE A 79 -24.77 6.62 -7.85
CA PHE A 79 -24.59 5.33 -7.16
C PHE A 79 -25.12 5.36 -5.71
N GLU A 80 -24.88 6.44 -4.97
CA GLU A 80 -25.47 6.67 -3.64
C GLU A 80 -27.01 6.71 -3.66
N MET A 81 -27.63 7.20 -4.74
CA MET A 81 -29.09 7.15 -4.92
C MET A 81 -29.60 5.74 -5.21
N PHE A 82 -28.91 4.96 -6.06
CA PHE A 82 -29.27 3.56 -6.30
C PHE A 82 -29.17 2.71 -5.04
N ARG A 83 -28.12 2.92 -4.25
CA ARG A 83 -27.89 2.24 -2.96
C ARG A 83 -29.05 2.43 -1.96
N LYS A 84 -29.83 3.51 -2.11
CA LYS A 84 -30.96 3.87 -1.23
C LYS A 84 -32.34 3.46 -1.78
N MET A 85 -32.45 2.89 -2.98
CA MET A 85 -33.75 2.40 -3.49
C MET A 85 -34.17 1.07 -2.83
N PRO A 86 -35.44 0.90 -2.41
CA PRO A 86 -35.94 -0.38 -1.93
C PRO A 86 -35.91 -1.47 -3.00
N ARG A 87 -35.56 -2.70 -2.62
CA ARG A 87 -35.64 -3.89 -3.48
C ARG A 87 -37.10 -4.23 -3.79
N ASN A 88 -37.56 -3.98 -5.01
CA ASN A 88 -38.81 -4.59 -5.51
C ASN A 88 -38.53 -6.01 -6.04
N LYS A 89 -39.38 -6.97 -5.64
CA LYS A 89 -39.43 -8.31 -6.22
C LYS A 89 -40.48 -8.34 -7.34
N PHE A 90 -40.23 -9.20 -8.33
CA PHE A 90 -41.04 -9.44 -9.54
C PHE A 90 -41.00 -8.30 -10.59
N ALA A 91 -41.09 -8.58 -11.89
CA ALA A 91 -41.46 -9.85 -12.55
C ALA A 91 -40.58 -10.19 -13.77
N SER A 92 -40.51 -11.48 -14.07
CA SER A 92 -40.07 -12.01 -15.36
C SER A 92 -41.18 -11.91 -16.42
N SER A 93 -40.84 -11.65 -17.69
CA SER A 93 -41.36 -12.37 -18.87
C SER A 93 -41.00 -11.69 -20.19
N SER A 94 -40.59 -12.50 -21.19
CA SER A 94 -40.70 -12.27 -22.66
C SER A 94 -39.95 -11.06 -23.28
N ASN A 95 -39.40 -11.13 -24.49
CA ASN A 95 -39.47 -12.16 -25.55
C ASN A 95 -38.16 -12.24 -26.36
N ALA A 96 -38.03 -13.30 -27.14
CA ALA A 96 -36.99 -13.44 -28.18
C ALA A 96 -37.24 -12.50 -29.37
N ASP A 97 -36.19 -12.21 -30.13
CA ASP A 97 -36.16 -12.44 -31.59
C ASP A 97 -34.73 -12.25 -32.14
N THR A 98 -34.20 -13.28 -32.79
CA THR A 98 -33.06 -13.19 -33.72
C THR A 98 -33.57 -12.90 -35.13
N PRO A 99 -32.74 -12.30 -35.99
CA PRO A 99 -32.40 -13.05 -37.20
C PRO A 99 -30.92 -12.97 -37.59
N GLU A 100 -30.44 -14.07 -38.16
CA GLU A 100 -29.16 -14.16 -38.87
C GLU A 100 -29.24 -13.41 -40.22
N SER A 101 -28.10 -12.99 -40.78
CA SER A 101 -27.55 -13.64 -41.99
C SER A 101 -26.45 -12.85 -42.72
N SER A 102 -25.70 -13.62 -43.51
CA SER A 102 -24.93 -13.26 -44.71
C SER A 102 -23.44 -12.89 -44.58
N ASP A 103 -22.62 -13.84 -45.07
CA ASP A 103 -21.20 -13.71 -45.37
C ASP A 103 -20.91 -12.73 -46.52
N SER A 104 -19.68 -12.20 -46.54
CA SER A 104 -18.82 -12.32 -47.73
C SER A 104 -17.38 -11.89 -47.43
N SER A 105 -16.45 -12.85 -47.39
CA SER A 105 -15.01 -12.57 -47.37
C SER A 105 -14.42 -12.78 -48.76
N SER A 106 -13.85 -11.72 -49.35
CA SER A 106 -13.14 -11.80 -50.63
C SER A 106 -11.65 -11.96 -50.41
N SER A 107 -11.04 -12.96 -51.04
CA SER A 107 -9.62 -13.26 -50.99
C SER A 107 -8.75 -12.24 -51.75
N LYS A 108 -7.48 -12.10 -51.33
CA LYS A 108 -6.31 -11.95 -52.24
C LYS A 108 -4.97 -12.10 -51.51
N SER A 109 -4.05 -12.82 -52.16
CA SER A 109 -2.71 -13.19 -51.70
C SER A 109 -1.63 -12.18 -52.18
N PRO A 110 -0.35 -12.28 -51.73
CA PRO A 110 0.61 -11.17 -51.74
C PRO A 110 1.69 -11.21 -52.85
N PRO A 111 2.51 -10.15 -53.00
CA PRO A 111 3.86 -10.18 -53.57
C PRO A 111 4.91 -10.30 -52.43
N SER A 112 5.74 -11.36 -52.38
CA SER A 112 7.00 -11.60 -53.11
C SER A 112 8.21 -10.77 -52.59
N TRP A 113 9.18 -11.45 -51.97
CA TRP A 113 10.40 -10.88 -51.38
C TRP A 113 11.62 -10.93 -52.31
N THR A 114 12.57 -10.01 -52.11
CA THR A 114 14.01 -10.15 -52.47
C THR A 114 14.89 -9.62 -51.32
N PRO A 115 16.18 -10.01 -51.19
CA PRO A 115 16.79 -10.16 -49.86
C PRO A 115 18.11 -9.38 -49.57
N LEU A 116 18.48 -9.36 -48.28
CA LEU A 116 19.77 -8.97 -47.65
C LEU A 116 20.10 -7.45 -47.54
N PRO A 117 20.97 -7.01 -46.59
CA PRO A 117 21.78 -7.76 -45.61
C PRO A 117 21.51 -7.38 -44.12
N ALA A 118 22.34 -7.91 -43.21
CA ALA A 118 22.11 -7.92 -41.75
C ALA A 118 22.25 -6.57 -41.01
N GLN A 119 21.47 -6.42 -39.93
CA GLN A 119 21.56 -5.35 -38.93
C GLN A 119 21.37 -5.92 -37.50
N PRO A 120 21.81 -5.20 -36.43
CA PRO A 120 21.83 -5.73 -35.06
C PRO A 120 20.43 -6.03 -34.47
N PRO A 121 20.34 -6.89 -33.44
CA PRO A 121 19.07 -7.49 -33.02
C PRO A 121 18.11 -6.50 -32.38
N SER A 122 16.89 -6.45 -32.91
CA SER A 122 15.76 -5.71 -32.34
C SER A 122 15.24 -6.36 -31.03
N PRO A 123 14.68 -5.58 -30.09
CA PRO A 123 13.89 -6.13 -28.99
C PRO A 123 12.63 -6.84 -29.53
N VAL A 124 12.13 -7.80 -28.75
CA VAL A 124 10.91 -8.56 -29.07
C VAL A 124 9.72 -7.60 -29.13
N ARG A 125 9.13 -7.42 -30.32
CA ARG A 125 7.92 -6.62 -30.50
C ARG A 125 6.71 -7.37 -29.96
N TYR A 126 6.16 -6.90 -28.84
CA TYR A 126 4.88 -7.38 -28.32
C TYR A 126 3.73 -6.78 -29.14
N ASN A 127 3.16 -7.58 -30.05
CA ASN A 127 1.99 -7.19 -30.84
C ASN A 127 0.70 -7.30 -30.02
N LEU A 128 0.56 -6.51 -28.95
CA LEU A 128 -0.65 -6.48 -28.15
C LEU A 128 -1.76 -5.71 -28.90
N VAL A 129 -2.52 -6.42 -29.74
CA VAL A 129 -3.57 -5.83 -30.58
C VAL A 129 -4.84 -5.58 -29.77
N GLY A 130 -4.97 -4.38 -29.18
CA GLY A 130 -6.21 -3.97 -28.51
C GLY A 130 -6.00 -2.99 -27.36
N SER A 131 -6.77 -3.19 -26.28
CA SER A 131 -6.64 -2.49 -24.99
C SER A 131 -6.13 -3.44 -23.93
N LEU A 132 -5.25 -2.96 -23.04
CA LEU A 132 -5.02 -3.63 -21.77
C LEU A 132 -6.28 -3.51 -20.90
N LEU A 133 -6.69 -4.63 -20.27
CA LEU A 133 -7.88 -4.73 -19.42
C LEU A 133 -9.15 -4.16 -20.10
N PRO A 134 -9.76 -4.89 -21.06
CA PRO A 134 -10.99 -4.46 -21.73
C PRO A 134 -12.18 -4.36 -20.76
N PRO A 135 -13.29 -3.69 -21.15
CA PRO A 135 -14.45 -3.44 -20.29
C PRO A 135 -15.02 -4.70 -19.64
N ALA A 136 -15.73 -4.51 -18.53
CA ALA A 136 -16.32 -5.60 -17.75
C ALA A 136 -17.33 -6.42 -18.56
N SER A 137 -16.94 -7.64 -18.93
CA SER A 137 -17.76 -8.60 -19.67
C SER A 137 -18.44 -9.65 -18.77
N ASN A 138 -18.13 -9.65 -17.47
CA ASN A 138 -18.70 -10.57 -16.49
C ASN A 138 -19.82 -9.87 -15.69
N PRO A 139 -21.04 -10.42 -15.59
CA PRO A 139 -22.12 -9.87 -14.77
C PRO A 139 -21.71 -9.60 -13.31
N MET A 140 -20.84 -10.44 -12.73
CA MET A 140 -20.33 -10.25 -11.37
C MET A 140 -19.42 -9.02 -11.26
N GLU A 141 -18.62 -8.73 -12.28
CA GLU A 141 -17.79 -7.52 -12.33
C GLU A 141 -18.67 -6.26 -12.42
N GLN A 142 -19.74 -6.32 -13.22
CA GLN A 142 -20.71 -5.23 -13.38
C GLN A 142 -21.49 -4.95 -12.09
N GLU A 143 -21.98 -5.98 -11.38
CA GLU A 143 -22.65 -5.78 -10.09
C GLU A 143 -21.71 -5.17 -9.04
N LEU A 144 -20.47 -5.67 -8.95
CA LEU A 144 -19.46 -5.13 -8.03
C LEU A 144 -19.11 -3.67 -8.37
N MET A 145 -18.98 -3.31 -9.65
CA MET A 145 -18.72 -1.93 -10.09
C MET A 145 -19.84 -0.96 -9.71
N VAL A 146 -21.10 -1.40 -9.79
CA VAL A 146 -22.26 -0.56 -9.46
C VAL A 146 -22.46 -0.43 -7.95
N ARG A 147 -22.21 -1.50 -7.18
CA ARG A 147 -22.52 -1.53 -5.74
C ARG A 147 -21.35 -1.16 -4.84
N HIS A 148 -20.12 -1.45 -5.26
CA HIS A 148 -18.89 -1.28 -4.48
C HIS A 148 -17.81 -0.52 -5.28
N PRO A 149 -18.12 0.69 -5.82
CA PRO A 149 -17.25 1.40 -6.76
C PRO A 149 -15.90 1.86 -6.16
N ILE A 150 -15.74 1.82 -4.84
CA ILE A 150 -14.47 2.15 -4.17
C ILE A 150 -13.47 0.98 -4.27
N ALA A 151 -13.93 -0.26 -4.06
CA ALA A 151 -13.12 -1.46 -4.23
C ALA A 151 -12.99 -1.88 -5.70
N TYR A 152 -14.09 -1.75 -6.46
CA TYR A 152 -14.18 -2.19 -7.85
C TYR A 152 -14.54 -1.03 -8.79
N PRO A 153 -13.73 0.04 -8.87
CA PRO A 153 -13.99 1.13 -9.80
C PRO A 153 -13.94 0.65 -11.26
N ILE A 154 -14.63 1.41 -12.12
CA ILE A 154 -14.74 1.13 -13.55
C ILE A 154 -13.34 1.15 -14.19
N LEU A 155 -12.90 0.02 -14.74
CA LEU A 155 -11.62 -0.11 -15.42
C LEU A 155 -11.74 0.40 -16.86
N MET A 156 -11.47 1.70 -17.05
CA MET A 156 -11.41 2.28 -18.40
C MET A 156 -10.31 1.62 -19.24
N PRO A 157 -10.61 1.18 -20.48
CA PRO A 157 -9.63 0.57 -21.40
C PRO A 157 -8.36 1.41 -21.55
N ILE A 158 -7.17 0.86 -21.27
CA ILE A 158 -5.92 1.58 -21.56
C ILE A 158 -5.49 1.30 -22.99
N ALA A 159 -5.53 2.34 -23.83
CA ALA A 159 -5.05 2.28 -25.19
C ALA A 159 -3.55 1.92 -25.21
N VAL A 160 -3.24 0.74 -25.74
CA VAL A 160 -1.87 0.19 -25.78
C VAL A 160 -0.89 1.12 -26.49
N LYS A 161 -1.37 1.88 -27.49
CA LYS A 161 -0.59 2.86 -28.25
C LYS A 161 -0.20 4.13 -27.47
N SER A 162 -0.83 4.42 -26.33
CA SER A 162 -0.51 5.60 -25.49
C SER A 162 0.33 5.25 -24.26
N LEU A 163 0.74 3.99 -24.11
CA LEU A 163 1.59 3.52 -23.01
C LEU A 163 3.05 3.35 -23.47
N PRO A 164 4.05 3.71 -22.65
CA PRO A 164 5.44 3.37 -22.88
C PRO A 164 5.70 1.90 -22.49
N LEU A 165 5.07 0.96 -23.19
CA LEU A 165 5.08 -0.48 -22.86
C LEU A 165 6.50 -1.03 -22.72
N GLU A 166 7.40 -0.65 -23.63
CA GLU A 166 8.80 -1.10 -23.60
C GLU A 166 9.51 -0.64 -22.31
N MET A 167 9.21 0.57 -21.81
CA MET A 167 9.74 1.05 -20.53
C MET A 167 9.15 0.29 -19.35
N LEU A 168 7.85 -0.03 -19.38
CA LEU A 168 7.19 -0.82 -18.33
C LEU A 168 7.75 -2.24 -18.21
N LEU A 169 8.21 -2.83 -19.30
CA LEU A 169 8.82 -4.17 -19.35
C LEU A 169 10.33 -4.17 -19.09
N THR A 170 10.92 -3.02 -18.76
CA THR A 170 12.31 -2.90 -18.30
C THR A 170 12.37 -2.52 -16.82
N PRO A 171 13.35 -3.05 -16.04
CA PRO A 171 13.68 -2.49 -14.74
C PRO A 171 14.13 -1.04 -14.91
N ARG A 172 13.62 -0.11 -14.11
CA ARG A 172 14.00 1.30 -14.19
C ARG A 172 15.45 1.47 -13.75
N LYS A 173 16.25 2.12 -14.59
CA LYS A 173 17.61 2.48 -14.23
C LYS A 173 17.61 3.50 -13.09
N PRO A 174 18.40 3.32 -12.02
CA PRO A 174 18.47 4.32 -10.96
C PRO A 174 19.02 5.68 -11.43
N GLU A 175 19.87 5.68 -12.46
CA GLU A 175 20.33 6.88 -13.20
C GLU A 175 19.17 7.77 -13.67
N MET A 176 17.99 7.20 -13.97
CA MET A 176 16.80 7.95 -14.40
C MET A 176 15.95 8.47 -13.23
N LEU A 177 16.11 7.88 -12.05
CA LEU A 177 15.52 8.38 -10.79
C LEU A 177 16.40 9.52 -10.23
N GLY A 178 17.72 9.34 -10.26
CA GLY A 178 18.69 10.38 -9.92
C GLY A 178 18.77 11.52 -10.94
N GLY A 179 18.60 11.26 -12.25
CA GLY A 179 18.73 12.30 -13.28
C GLY A 179 17.71 13.45 -13.22
N ARG A 180 16.67 13.35 -12.40
CA ARG A 180 15.72 14.45 -12.10
C ARG A 180 16.06 15.23 -10.82
N LEU A 181 17.02 14.76 -10.04
CA LEU A 181 17.39 15.25 -8.71
C LEU A 181 18.90 15.36 -8.69
N GLN A 182 19.45 16.56 -8.92
CA GLN A 182 20.89 16.80 -9.14
C GLN A 182 21.79 16.29 -8.00
N LEU A 183 22.07 14.99 -7.99
CA LEU A 183 22.99 14.27 -7.10
C LEU A 183 24.38 14.33 -7.73
N ASN A 184 24.88 15.56 -7.89
CA ASN A 184 26.28 15.81 -8.24
C ASN A 184 27.12 15.80 -6.95
N ASP A 185 27.33 14.63 -6.38
CA ASP A 185 28.46 14.41 -5.47
C ASP A 185 29.46 13.46 -6.12
N VAL A 186 30.56 14.05 -6.57
CA VAL A 186 31.72 13.36 -7.13
C VAL A 186 32.51 12.76 -5.98
N ASN A 187 32.90 11.49 -6.10
CA ASN A 187 34.25 11.02 -5.72
C ASN A 187 34.49 9.59 -6.22
N SER A 188 34.91 9.47 -7.48
CA SER A 188 35.84 8.40 -7.85
C SER A 188 37.22 8.72 -7.25
N PRO A 189 37.99 7.73 -6.80
CA PRO A 189 39.34 7.98 -6.32
C PRO A 189 40.29 8.13 -7.50
N GLU A 190 40.78 9.35 -7.76
CA GLU A 190 42.20 9.68 -8.05
C GLU A 190 42.40 11.15 -8.46
N SER A 191 43.62 11.64 -8.25
CA SER A 191 44.15 12.98 -8.58
C SER A 191 43.61 14.17 -7.77
N ALA A 192 44.49 14.70 -6.91
CA ALA A 192 44.32 15.98 -6.23
C ALA A 192 44.84 17.14 -7.10
N GLU A 193 44.08 18.24 -7.19
CA GLU A 193 44.61 19.60 -7.29
C GLU A 193 43.53 20.64 -6.88
N ALA A 194 43.91 21.92 -6.75
CA ALA A 194 43.28 22.84 -5.80
C ALA A 194 41.98 23.55 -6.24
N LEU A 195 41.07 23.72 -5.27
CA LEU A 195 40.21 24.87 -4.92
C LEU A 195 39.99 25.99 -5.98
N PRO A 196 38.74 26.50 -6.13
CA PRO A 196 38.22 27.38 -5.07
C PRO A 196 36.77 27.15 -4.62
N THR A 197 36.55 27.57 -3.38
CA THR A 197 35.26 27.71 -2.69
C THR A 197 34.21 28.46 -3.52
N ASN A 198 33.01 27.87 -3.63
CA ASN A 198 31.75 28.61 -3.76
C ASN A 198 30.69 27.91 -2.92
N SER A 199 30.24 28.60 -1.87
CA SER A 199 29.20 28.14 -0.95
C SER A 199 27.82 28.14 -1.62
N ASN A 200 27.14 26.99 -1.64
CA ASN A 200 25.68 26.91 -1.81
C ASN A 200 25.10 25.53 -1.39
N ASP A 201 25.62 24.94 -0.30
CA ASP A 201 25.26 23.59 0.15
C ASP A 201 23.79 23.44 0.62
N ASP A 202 23.11 24.55 0.87
CA ASP A 202 21.73 24.61 1.39
C ASP A 202 20.65 24.24 0.33
N GLU A 203 20.96 24.34 -0.97
CA GLU A 203 20.00 23.95 -2.03
C GLU A 203 19.86 22.41 -2.16
N GLY A 204 20.88 21.63 -1.77
CA GLY A 204 20.97 20.20 -2.06
C GLY A 204 20.02 19.31 -1.24
N LEU A 205 19.82 19.62 0.05
CA LEU A 205 18.93 18.85 0.94
C LEU A 205 17.50 19.40 0.93
N ASP A 206 17.32 20.72 0.99
CA ASP A 206 15.98 21.32 0.93
C ASP A 206 15.34 21.09 -0.45
N GLY A 207 16.13 21.03 -1.52
CA GLY A 207 15.70 20.59 -2.86
C GLY A 207 15.30 19.11 -2.92
N TRP A 208 16.04 18.22 -2.27
CA TRP A 208 15.68 16.79 -2.17
C TRP A 208 14.35 16.61 -1.43
N CYS A 209 14.23 17.17 -0.22
CA CYS A 209 13.04 17.03 0.62
C CYS A 209 11.78 17.67 0.00
N LYS A 210 11.89 18.72 -0.82
CA LYS A 210 10.76 19.31 -1.57
C LYS A 210 10.13 18.36 -2.59
N ASN A 211 10.85 17.34 -3.05
CA ASN A 211 10.33 16.33 -3.98
C ASN A 211 9.66 15.14 -3.27
N LEU A 212 9.67 15.11 -1.93
CA LEU A 212 9.08 14.05 -1.11
C LEU A 212 7.71 14.50 -0.60
N SER A 213 6.66 14.14 -1.35
CA SER A 213 5.28 14.61 -1.16
C SER A 213 4.67 14.34 0.22
N HIS A 214 5.17 13.34 0.94
CA HIS A 214 4.69 12.96 2.28
C HIS A 214 5.42 13.67 3.43
N LEU A 215 6.46 14.46 3.18
CA LEU A 215 7.15 15.23 4.22
C LEU A 215 6.47 16.58 4.49
N SER A 216 6.07 16.80 5.73
CA SER A 216 5.62 18.12 6.19
C SER A 216 6.81 19.08 6.35
N ARG A 217 6.56 20.40 6.27
CA ARG A 217 7.62 21.41 6.52
C ARG A 217 8.20 21.30 7.94
N SER A 218 7.41 20.85 8.93
CA SER A 218 7.91 20.54 10.27
C SER A 218 8.86 19.34 10.29
N HIS A 219 8.56 18.27 9.55
CA HIS A 219 9.48 17.12 9.44
C HIS A 219 10.82 17.56 8.82
N ILE A 220 10.79 18.32 7.73
CA ILE A 220 11.99 18.85 7.07
C ILE A 220 12.81 19.73 8.03
N ASN A 221 12.15 20.65 8.74
CA ASN A 221 12.82 21.53 9.70
C ASN A 221 13.47 20.76 10.87
N LEU A 222 12.86 19.68 11.36
CA LEU A 222 13.43 18.83 12.41
C LEU A 222 14.61 18.01 11.88
N LEU A 223 14.50 17.46 10.67
CA LEU A 223 15.58 16.71 10.01
C LEU A 223 16.84 17.57 9.78
N HIS A 224 16.69 18.85 9.43
CA HIS A 224 17.80 19.81 9.32
C HIS A 224 18.53 20.08 10.65
N GLN A 225 17.94 19.75 11.80
CA GLN A 225 18.55 19.95 13.13
C GLN A 225 19.30 18.71 13.65
N VAL A 226 19.28 17.59 12.91
CA VAL A 226 19.87 16.33 13.34
C VAL A 226 21.37 16.28 13.02
N ASP A 227 22.14 15.85 14.01
CA ASP A 227 23.50 15.34 13.84
C ASP A 227 23.51 13.83 14.14
N ILE A 228 23.74 13.03 13.10
CA ILE A 228 23.71 11.56 13.20
C ILE A 228 24.82 11.01 14.10
N THR A 229 25.92 11.74 14.28
CA THR A 229 27.05 11.33 15.14
C THR A 229 26.68 11.31 16.64
N CYS A 230 25.57 11.97 17.01
CA CYS A 230 25.00 11.86 18.36
C CYS A 230 24.31 10.50 18.61
N TRP A 231 24.05 9.70 17.57
CA TRP A 231 23.23 8.47 17.65
C TRP A 231 23.99 7.19 17.29
N THR A 232 24.99 7.25 16.41
CA THR A 232 25.79 6.11 15.96
C THR A 232 27.26 6.50 15.80
N GLU A 233 28.14 5.51 15.95
CA GLU A 233 29.58 5.63 15.70
C GLU A 233 29.97 5.15 14.30
N LEU A 234 29.01 4.64 13.50
CA LEU A 234 29.27 4.17 12.14
C LEU A 234 29.52 5.34 11.16
N PRO A 235 30.49 5.20 10.23
CA PRO A 235 30.87 6.26 9.30
C PRO A 235 29.87 6.40 8.14
N ILE A 236 28.76 7.09 8.39
CA ILE A 236 27.83 7.61 7.38
C ILE A 236 27.87 9.15 7.38
N PRO A 237 27.93 9.82 6.20
CA PRO A 237 27.77 11.26 6.13
C PRO A 237 26.40 11.70 6.66
N ASN A 238 26.33 12.81 7.40
CA ASN A 238 25.09 13.27 8.03
C ASN A 238 23.99 13.52 6.99
N ASP A 239 24.30 14.23 5.91
CA ASP A 239 23.35 14.55 4.84
C ASP A 239 22.77 13.26 4.21
N VAL A 240 23.58 12.23 4.00
CA VAL A 240 23.14 10.93 3.47
C VAL A 240 22.20 10.24 4.45
N ALA A 241 22.53 10.22 5.74
CA ALA A 241 21.64 9.67 6.77
C ALA A 241 20.29 10.41 6.80
N ILE A 242 20.29 11.74 6.68
CA ILE A 242 19.06 12.54 6.59
C ILE A 242 18.27 12.24 5.32
N ARG A 243 18.92 12.15 4.14
CA ARG A 243 18.25 11.79 2.86
C ARG A 243 17.61 10.39 2.94
N VAL A 244 18.29 9.43 3.57
CA VAL A 244 17.79 8.06 3.80
C VAL A 244 16.55 8.05 4.71
N ILE A 245 16.60 8.75 5.85
CA ILE A 245 15.45 8.84 6.78
C ILE A 245 14.28 9.60 6.12
N ALA A 246 14.56 10.67 5.39
CA ALA A 246 13.58 11.42 4.60
C ALA A 246 12.87 10.51 3.57
N LEU A 247 13.60 9.64 2.87
CA LEU A 247 13.02 8.69 1.91
C LEU A 247 12.15 7.64 2.62
N TYR A 248 12.58 7.11 3.77
CA TYR A 248 11.75 6.19 4.57
C TYR A 248 10.43 6.83 5.00
N LEU A 249 10.49 8.08 5.50
CA LEU A 249 9.31 8.84 5.92
C LEU A 249 8.37 9.16 4.75
N ASN A 250 8.89 9.25 3.53
CA ASN A 250 8.07 9.43 2.32
C ASN A 250 7.44 8.13 1.81
N ASN A 251 8.16 7.01 1.92
CA ASN A 251 7.82 5.76 1.23
C ASN A 251 7.19 4.71 2.13
N ASP A 252 7.83 4.36 3.25
CA ASP A 252 7.42 3.18 4.03
C ASP A 252 6.54 3.58 5.20
N TYR A 253 6.85 4.72 5.82
CA TYR A 253 6.10 5.26 6.96
C TYR A 253 4.60 5.52 6.66
N PRO A 254 4.18 6.03 5.47
CA PRO A 254 2.75 6.22 5.20
C PRO A 254 1.95 4.91 5.08
N VAL A 255 2.63 3.76 4.94
CA VAL A 255 2.00 2.44 4.77
C VAL A 255 2.06 1.62 6.06
N PHE A 256 3.22 1.57 6.72
CA PHE A 256 3.46 0.82 7.96
C PHE A 256 4.28 1.65 8.98
N PRO A 257 3.67 2.69 9.59
CA PRO A 257 4.33 3.44 10.64
C PRO A 257 4.38 2.59 11.93
N LEU A 258 5.59 2.40 12.45
CA LEU A 258 5.85 1.61 13.66
C LEU A 258 5.95 2.48 14.92
N PHE A 259 6.05 3.80 14.75
CA PHE A 259 6.15 4.81 15.80
C PHE A 259 5.43 6.08 15.32
N ASN A 260 5.29 7.10 16.17
CA ASN A 260 4.77 8.40 15.75
C ASN A 260 5.92 9.30 15.26
N ALA A 261 5.88 9.73 13.99
CA ALA A 261 6.96 10.51 13.37
C ALA A 261 7.24 11.85 14.06
N ASP A 262 6.22 12.60 14.49
CA ASP A 262 6.42 13.90 15.14
C ASP A 262 7.16 13.77 16.48
N LEU A 263 6.75 12.79 17.30
CA LEU A 263 7.43 12.49 18.57
C LEU A 263 8.85 11.95 18.34
N TYR A 264 9.03 11.04 17.39
CA TYR A 264 10.34 10.51 17.02
C TYR A 264 11.29 11.62 16.54
N LEU A 265 10.89 12.43 15.55
CA LEU A 265 11.74 13.48 14.97
C LEU A 265 12.07 14.60 15.96
N LYS A 266 11.14 14.93 16.85
CA LYS A 266 11.38 15.89 17.95
C LYS A 266 12.44 15.39 18.92
N ASP A 267 12.40 14.11 19.31
CA ASP A 267 13.40 13.53 20.20
C ASP A 267 14.74 13.26 19.48
N PHE A 268 14.69 12.87 18.21
CA PHE A 268 15.85 12.62 17.35
C PHE A 268 16.70 13.88 17.12
N SER A 269 16.05 15.02 16.83
CA SER A 269 16.71 16.33 16.69
C SER A 269 17.15 16.96 18.02
N GLN A 270 16.53 16.57 19.15
CA GLN A 270 16.86 17.11 20.48
C GLN A 270 17.76 16.19 21.31
N ASN A 271 18.26 15.08 20.73
CA ASN A 271 19.09 14.08 21.41
C ASN A 271 18.44 13.53 22.70
N ARG A 272 17.13 13.22 22.63
CA ARG A 272 16.32 12.76 23.77
C ARG A 272 15.91 11.28 23.64
N PRO A 273 15.98 10.48 24.73
CA PRO A 273 15.76 9.04 24.66
C PRO A 273 14.33 8.58 25.01
N TYR A 274 13.28 9.41 24.85
CA TYR A 274 11.91 9.00 25.22
C TYR A 274 11.19 8.26 24.09
N PHE A 275 11.18 8.85 22.89
CA PHE A 275 10.56 8.31 21.67
C PHE A 275 11.58 8.00 20.57
N CYS A 276 12.87 8.22 20.84
CA CYS A 276 14.01 7.83 20.01
C CYS A 276 15.02 7.03 20.86
N SER A 277 15.85 6.19 20.24
CA SER A 277 16.97 5.50 20.91
C SER A 277 18.05 5.15 19.88
N ARG A 278 19.32 4.95 20.31
CA ARG A 278 20.40 4.51 19.41
C ARG A 278 20.00 3.23 18.65
N LEU A 279 19.36 2.28 19.34
CA LEU A 279 18.85 1.05 18.75
C LEU A 279 17.78 1.30 17.67
N LEU A 280 16.84 2.21 17.91
CA LEU A 280 15.82 2.56 16.93
C LEU A 280 16.42 3.27 15.71
N VAL A 281 17.38 4.19 15.90
CA VAL A 281 18.09 4.86 14.80
C VAL A 281 18.88 3.85 13.96
N SER A 282 19.67 2.97 14.59
CA SER A 282 20.44 1.94 13.88
C SER A 282 19.51 0.97 13.15
N ALA A 283 18.42 0.49 13.76
CA ALA A 283 17.45 -0.39 13.10
C ALA A 283 16.73 0.31 11.93
N LEU A 284 16.39 1.59 12.07
CA LEU A 284 15.78 2.40 11.02
C LEU A 284 16.73 2.60 9.83
N LEU A 285 18.00 2.90 10.07
CA LEU A 285 18.99 3.06 8.99
C LEU A 285 19.32 1.72 8.33
N GLY A 286 19.36 0.62 9.08
CA GLY A 286 19.49 -0.74 8.54
C GLY A 286 18.35 -1.11 7.57
N TRP A 287 17.13 -0.67 7.87
CA TRP A 287 16.00 -0.80 6.96
C TRP A 287 16.10 0.15 5.75
N ALA A 288 16.17 1.46 6.03
CA ALA A 288 15.99 2.51 5.03
C ALA A 288 17.14 2.59 4.00
N CYS A 289 18.37 2.21 4.37
CA CYS A 289 19.50 2.17 3.44
C CYS A 289 19.30 1.17 2.28
N GLN A 290 18.46 0.14 2.45
CA GLN A 290 18.17 -0.82 1.38
C GLN A 290 17.44 -0.15 0.22
N ALA A 291 16.33 0.55 0.48
CA ALA A 291 15.62 1.32 -0.55
C ALA A 291 16.56 2.31 -1.27
N TYR A 292 17.40 3.01 -0.51
CA TYR A 292 18.38 3.99 -1.00
C TYR A 292 19.54 3.38 -1.80
N THR A 293 19.78 2.06 -1.71
CA THR A 293 20.88 1.36 -2.43
C THR A 293 20.79 1.53 -3.95
N SER A 294 19.59 1.57 -4.51
CA SER A 294 19.41 1.88 -5.93
C SER A 294 20.00 3.24 -6.30
N LEU A 295 19.78 4.27 -5.48
CA LEU A 295 20.26 5.64 -5.72
C LEU A 295 21.75 5.81 -5.39
N HIS A 296 22.23 5.15 -4.34
CA HIS A 296 23.60 5.24 -3.86
C HIS A 296 24.10 3.84 -3.45
N PRO A 297 24.80 3.07 -4.32
CA PRO A 297 25.13 1.66 -4.10
C PRO A 297 25.83 1.34 -2.77
N LYS A 298 26.68 2.25 -2.26
CA LYS A 298 27.32 2.09 -0.93
C LYS A 298 26.32 1.91 0.21
N ALA A 299 25.05 2.32 0.07
CA ALA A 299 24.03 2.15 1.10
C ALA A 299 23.73 0.67 1.41
N ALA A 300 24.02 -0.28 0.50
CA ALA A 300 23.99 -1.70 0.82
C ALA A 300 24.96 -2.04 1.98
N SER A 301 26.15 -1.42 1.99
CA SER A 301 27.13 -1.61 3.07
C SER A 301 26.70 -0.97 4.38
N TRP A 302 26.13 0.24 4.35
CA TRP A 302 25.57 0.89 5.53
C TRP A 302 24.38 0.10 6.10
N SER A 303 23.47 -0.40 5.26
CA SER A 303 22.37 -1.31 5.65
C SER A 303 22.87 -2.47 6.50
N SER A 304 23.84 -3.23 5.99
CA SER A 304 24.42 -4.39 6.69
C SER A 304 25.12 -4.00 8.00
N LEU A 305 25.89 -2.89 8.00
CA LEU A 305 26.57 -2.41 9.21
C LEU A 305 25.59 -1.95 10.29
N PHE A 306 24.56 -1.19 9.93
CA PHE A 306 23.52 -0.73 10.85
C PHE A 306 22.67 -1.89 11.39
N PHE A 307 22.39 -2.90 10.56
CA PHE A 307 21.73 -4.13 10.98
C PHE A 307 22.56 -4.92 12.00
N LEU A 308 23.89 -4.96 11.85
CA LEU A 308 24.79 -5.57 12.83
C LEU A 308 24.95 -4.71 14.11
N GLU A 309 25.04 -3.39 13.98
CA GLU A 309 25.09 -2.47 15.14
C GLU A 309 23.83 -2.60 16.00
N ALA A 310 22.64 -2.55 15.38
CA ALA A 310 21.37 -2.70 16.08
C ALA A 310 21.23 -4.07 16.76
N GLN A 311 21.71 -5.15 16.14
CA GLN A 311 21.77 -6.47 16.78
C GLN A 311 22.72 -6.50 17.99
N ALA A 312 23.91 -5.92 17.86
CA ALA A 312 24.88 -5.84 18.96
C ALA A 312 24.33 -5.02 20.13
N GLN A 313 23.69 -3.88 19.87
CA GLN A 313 23.04 -3.06 20.88
C GLN A 313 21.89 -3.81 21.55
N TRP A 314 21.00 -4.47 20.80
CA TRP A 314 19.90 -5.26 21.35
C TRP A 314 20.40 -6.38 22.28
N ASN A 315 21.44 -7.10 21.88
CA ASN A 315 22.02 -8.22 22.65
C ASN A 315 22.72 -7.77 23.95
N GLN A 316 22.96 -6.47 24.14
CA GLN A 316 23.56 -5.91 25.37
C GLN A 316 22.53 -5.43 26.38
N LEU A 317 21.25 -5.26 26.01
CA LEU A 317 20.22 -4.71 26.88
C LEU A 317 19.84 -5.69 28.00
N GLY A 318 19.81 -5.19 29.24
CA GLY A 318 19.21 -5.90 30.37
C GLY A 318 17.69 -6.02 30.22
N TYR A 319 17.07 -6.94 30.97
CA TYR A 319 15.63 -7.18 30.91
C TYR A 319 14.79 -5.89 31.03
N HIS A 320 15.05 -5.05 32.03
CA HIS A 320 14.30 -3.81 32.24
C HIS A 320 14.54 -2.76 31.15
N GLU A 321 15.75 -2.68 30.59
CA GLU A 321 16.12 -1.74 29.54
C GLU A 321 15.51 -2.13 28.18
N SER A 322 15.24 -3.42 27.99
CA SER A 322 14.63 -3.94 26.77
C SER A 322 13.16 -3.51 26.58
N VAL A 323 12.41 -3.30 27.66
CA VAL A 323 10.94 -3.07 27.65
C VAL A 323 10.61 -1.59 27.37
N THR A 324 10.74 -1.14 26.13
CA THR A 324 10.35 0.22 25.69
C THR A 324 9.63 0.21 24.33
N LEU A 325 8.81 1.24 24.08
CA LEU A 325 8.13 1.42 22.78
C LEU A 325 9.12 1.52 21.61
N SER A 326 10.21 2.25 21.81
CA SER A 326 11.29 2.44 20.84
C SER A 326 11.97 1.11 20.49
N ASN A 327 12.24 0.25 21.48
CA ASN A 327 12.87 -1.04 21.24
C ASN A 327 11.93 -2.03 20.54
N ILE A 328 10.62 -2.00 20.83
CA ILE A 328 9.65 -2.81 20.10
C ILE A 328 9.62 -2.40 18.61
N SER A 329 9.59 -1.09 18.36
CA SER A 329 9.65 -0.52 17.01
C SER A 329 10.94 -0.92 16.28
N ALA A 330 12.08 -0.87 16.97
CA ALA A 330 13.38 -1.28 16.44
C ALA A 330 13.42 -2.78 16.11
N LEU A 331 12.85 -3.64 16.96
CA LEU A 331 12.72 -5.07 16.68
C LEU A 331 11.86 -5.34 15.43
N GLN A 332 10.84 -4.53 15.14
CA GLN A 332 10.08 -4.70 13.89
C GLN A 332 10.89 -4.26 12.67
N LEU A 333 11.67 -3.18 12.75
CA LEU A 333 12.59 -2.78 11.68
C LEU A 333 13.73 -3.80 11.46
N LEU A 334 14.24 -4.41 12.53
CA LEU A 334 15.17 -5.55 12.47
C LEU A 334 14.52 -6.78 11.81
N CYS A 335 13.27 -7.10 12.15
CA CYS A 335 12.49 -8.14 11.48
C CYS A 335 12.38 -7.88 9.98
N MET A 336 11.92 -6.68 9.58
CA MET A 336 11.79 -6.26 8.18
C MET A 336 13.13 -6.35 7.42
N THR A 337 14.23 -5.93 8.07
CA THR A 337 15.58 -6.01 7.49
C THR A 337 16.07 -7.45 7.30
N ALA A 338 15.86 -8.32 8.29
CA ALA A 338 16.17 -9.74 8.20
C ALA A 338 15.33 -10.43 7.09
N VAL A 339 14.04 -10.06 6.98
CA VAL A 339 13.11 -10.49 5.92
C VAL A 339 13.68 -10.17 4.53
N THR A 340 14.18 -8.96 4.28
CA THR A 340 14.73 -8.56 2.96
C THR A 340 16.18 -9.00 2.69
N HIS A 341 16.93 -9.35 3.74
CA HIS A 341 18.17 -10.12 3.63
C HIS A 341 17.92 -11.62 3.37
N GLY A 342 16.69 -12.11 3.54
CA GLY A 342 16.33 -13.54 3.42
C GLY A 342 16.76 -14.40 4.62
N GLN A 343 16.97 -13.78 5.77
CA GLN A 343 17.32 -14.40 7.06
C GLN A 343 16.05 -14.68 7.87
N ASP A 344 15.15 -15.49 7.30
CA ASP A 344 13.77 -15.68 7.79
C ASP A 344 13.64 -16.16 9.25
N GLU A 345 14.56 -17.00 9.73
CA GLU A 345 14.54 -17.47 11.14
C GLU A 345 14.87 -16.35 12.13
N LEU A 346 15.83 -15.50 11.77
CA LEU A 346 16.19 -14.30 12.53
C LEU A 346 15.06 -13.26 12.46
N ALA A 347 14.42 -13.12 11.30
CA ALA A 347 13.25 -12.26 11.15
C ALA A 347 12.09 -12.70 12.06
N LEU A 348 11.79 -14.00 12.09
CA LEU A 348 10.75 -14.56 12.95
C LEU A 348 11.10 -14.40 14.45
N MET A 349 12.37 -14.52 14.82
CA MET A 349 12.84 -14.24 16.18
C MET A 349 12.53 -12.79 16.59
N PHE A 350 12.87 -11.80 15.77
CA PHE A 350 12.61 -10.39 16.07
C PHE A 350 11.12 -10.05 16.10
N LEU A 351 10.31 -10.62 15.19
CA LEU A 351 8.85 -10.51 15.21
C LEU A 351 8.29 -10.99 16.55
N LYS A 352 8.63 -12.23 16.93
CA LYS A 352 8.21 -12.85 18.19
C LYS A 352 8.64 -12.04 19.40
N LYS A 353 9.87 -11.52 19.42
CA LYS A 353 10.38 -10.76 20.55
C LYS A 353 9.70 -9.40 20.70
N GLY A 354 9.40 -8.71 19.61
CA GLY A 354 8.62 -7.47 19.64
C GLY A 354 7.18 -7.69 20.11
N LEU A 355 6.52 -8.76 19.64
CA LEU A 355 5.19 -9.17 20.11
C LEU A 355 5.19 -9.56 21.61
N GLU A 356 6.24 -10.24 22.07
CA GLU A 356 6.43 -10.58 23.49
C GLU A 356 6.54 -9.32 24.37
N LEU A 357 7.38 -8.36 23.99
CA LEU A 357 7.51 -7.08 24.69
C LEU A 357 6.21 -6.27 24.65
N ALA A 358 5.52 -6.22 23.51
CA ALA A 358 4.23 -5.53 23.39
C ALA A 358 3.16 -6.13 24.30
N ARG A 359 3.15 -7.46 24.46
CA ARG A 359 2.30 -8.17 25.41
C ARG A 359 2.68 -7.87 26.87
N ILE A 360 3.97 -7.85 27.21
CA ILE A 360 4.46 -7.46 28.55
C ILE A 360 4.02 -6.03 28.91
N MET A 361 4.06 -5.10 27.96
CA MET A 361 3.60 -3.72 28.15
C MET A 361 2.07 -3.56 28.13
N GLY A 362 1.29 -4.60 27.84
CA GLY A 362 -0.17 -4.52 27.74
C GLY A 362 -0.68 -3.78 26.49
N LEU A 363 0.11 -3.72 25.41
CA LEU A 363 -0.23 -3.07 24.15
C LEU A 363 -1.09 -3.95 23.24
N LEU A 364 -0.79 -5.26 23.21
CA LEU A 364 -1.30 -6.24 22.25
C LEU A 364 -1.42 -7.63 22.90
N ASN A 365 -2.29 -8.50 22.39
CA ASN A 365 -2.60 -9.82 22.98
C ASN A 365 -2.94 -9.76 24.49
N VAL A 366 -3.70 -8.74 24.90
CA VAL A 366 -4.12 -8.54 26.29
C VAL A 366 -5.28 -9.47 26.62
N ASP A 367 -5.19 -10.25 27.70
CA ASP A 367 -6.28 -11.09 28.21
C ASP A 367 -7.56 -10.24 28.45
N PRO A 368 -8.78 -10.68 28.09
CA PRO A 368 -10.05 -10.01 28.42
C PRO A 368 -10.19 -9.47 29.85
N GLN A 369 -9.60 -10.13 30.84
CA GLN A 369 -9.64 -9.78 32.26
C GLN A 369 -8.46 -8.91 32.73
N SER A 370 -7.43 -8.73 31.90
CA SER A 370 -6.24 -7.92 32.23
C SER A 370 -6.39 -6.46 31.83
N GLN A 371 -5.80 -5.56 32.62
CA GLN A 371 -5.72 -4.14 32.27
C GLN A 371 -4.77 -3.95 31.08
N SER A 372 -5.22 -3.19 30.06
CA SER A 372 -4.37 -2.79 28.94
C SER A 372 -3.49 -1.59 29.31
N ALA A 373 -2.53 -1.25 28.46
CA ALA A 373 -1.68 -0.07 28.64
C ALA A 373 -2.45 1.25 28.80
N SER A 374 -3.71 1.32 28.36
CA SER A 374 -4.61 2.46 28.60
C SER A 374 -4.69 2.88 30.07
N ALA A 375 -4.55 1.94 31.01
CA ALA A 375 -4.67 2.19 32.44
C ALA A 375 -3.51 3.02 33.01
N TRP A 376 -2.27 2.76 32.57
CA TRP A 376 -1.08 3.48 33.05
C TRP A 376 -0.66 4.65 32.13
N LEU A 377 -1.17 4.70 30.90
CA LEU A 377 -0.98 5.82 29.97
C LEU A 377 -1.93 7.01 30.22
N GLN A 378 -2.90 6.88 31.12
CA GLN A 378 -3.91 7.92 31.36
C GLN A 378 -3.26 9.24 31.84
N GLY A 379 -3.57 10.34 31.17
CA GLY A 379 -3.03 11.67 31.48
C GLY A 379 -1.74 12.04 30.73
N TYR A 380 -1.18 11.14 29.92
CA TYR A 380 0.08 11.35 29.19
C TYR A 380 -0.15 11.26 27.66
N PRO A 381 -0.64 12.33 27.00
CA PRO A 381 -1.11 12.27 25.61
C PRO A 381 -0.03 11.84 24.61
N ASP A 382 1.21 12.33 24.76
CA ASP A 382 2.33 11.93 23.88
C ASP A 382 2.64 10.43 24.01
N TRP A 383 2.66 9.90 25.23
CA TRP A 383 2.82 8.46 25.47
C TRP A 383 1.65 7.64 24.95
N GLN A 384 0.41 8.14 25.05
CA GLN A 384 -0.76 7.50 24.44
C GLN A 384 -0.66 7.43 22.91
N LYS A 385 -0.19 8.51 22.25
CA LYS A 385 0.07 8.52 20.81
C LYS A 385 1.17 7.53 20.44
N ALA A 386 2.32 7.57 21.12
CA ALA A 386 3.43 6.65 20.86
C ALA A 386 3.01 5.18 21.02
N ALA A 387 2.31 4.84 22.11
CA ALA A 387 1.83 3.49 22.37
C ALA A 387 0.77 3.04 21.34
N SER A 388 -0.12 3.94 20.91
CA SER A 388 -1.11 3.68 19.86
C SER A 388 -0.42 3.34 18.53
N TYR A 389 0.49 4.18 18.05
CA TYR A 389 1.24 3.93 16.81
C TYR A 389 2.07 2.63 16.90
N THR A 390 2.76 2.41 18.02
CA THR A 390 3.56 1.20 18.23
C THR A 390 2.67 -0.05 18.19
N ALA A 391 1.59 -0.10 18.98
CA ALA A 391 0.72 -1.28 19.07
C ALA A 391 0.05 -1.62 17.72
N TRP A 392 -0.50 -0.61 17.04
CA TRP A 392 -1.18 -0.79 15.75
C TRP A 392 -0.19 -1.03 14.60
N GLY A 393 1.02 -0.47 14.67
CA GLY A 393 2.09 -0.70 13.70
C GLY A 393 2.56 -2.15 13.71
N ILE A 394 2.86 -2.71 14.89
CA ILE A 394 3.23 -4.12 15.05
C ILE A 394 2.09 -5.04 14.59
N PHE A 395 0.85 -4.72 14.95
CA PHE A 395 -0.31 -5.50 14.52
C PHE A 395 -0.42 -5.56 12.98
N ASN A 396 -0.24 -4.43 12.30
CA ASN A 396 -0.27 -4.35 10.85
C ASN A 396 0.91 -5.10 10.21
N TRP A 397 2.13 -4.96 10.75
CA TRP A 397 3.31 -5.68 10.26
C TRP A 397 3.18 -7.20 10.46
N ALA A 398 2.77 -7.66 11.64
CA ALA A 398 2.55 -9.08 11.91
C ALA A 398 1.43 -9.68 11.03
N SER A 399 0.42 -8.87 10.66
CA SER A 399 -0.63 -9.27 9.72
C SER A 399 -0.10 -9.37 8.28
N LEU A 400 0.75 -8.44 7.86
CA LEU A 400 1.41 -8.51 6.55
C LEU A 400 2.40 -9.69 6.47
N PHE A 401 3.17 -9.93 7.54
CA PHE A 401 4.05 -11.10 7.65
C PHE A 401 3.25 -12.40 7.50
N ALA A 402 2.08 -12.49 8.15
CA ALA A 402 1.18 -13.64 7.98
C ALA A 402 0.68 -13.81 6.53
N LEU A 403 0.39 -12.71 5.82
CA LEU A 403 0.02 -12.76 4.40
C LEU A 403 1.16 -13.29 3.51
N HIS A 404 2.42 -12.92 3.78
CA HIS A 404 3.58 -13.31 2.95
C HIS A 404 4.20 -14.67 3.30
N TYR A 405 4.15 -15.08 4.57
CA TYR A 405 4.77 -16.31 5.06
C TYR A 405 3.76 -17.44 5.33
N HIS A 406 2.45 -17.15 5.27
CA HIS A 406 1.40 -18.07 5.72
C HIS A 406 1.68 -18.61 7.14
N GLN A 407 2.06 -17.71 8.06
CA GLN A 407 2.37 -18.02 9.45
C GLN A 407 1.86 -16.90 10.35
N ILE A 408 0.99 -17.23 11.31
CA ILE A 408 0.34 -16.25 12.18
C ILE A 408 0.92 -16.24 13.59
N GLU A 409 1.38 -15.06 14.03
CA GLU A 409 1.99 -14.84 15.36
C GLU A 409 1.20 -13.82 16.21
N VAL A 410 0.18 -13.19 15.62
CA VAL A 410 -0.66 -12.16 16.26
C VAL A 410 -2.04 -12.72 16.58
N GLU A 411 -2.55 -12.48 17.80
CA GLU A 411 -3.82 -13.08 18.23
C GLU A 411 -4.98 -12.08 18.21
N THR A 412 -4.80 -10.90 18.77
CA THR A 412 -5.90 -9.91 18.84
C THR A 412 -5.40 -8.53 18.43
N PRO A 413 -6.28 -7.72 17.80
CA PRO A 413 -5.98 -6.32 17.57
C PRO A 413 -5.73 -5.59 18.90
N PRO A 414 -4.92 -4.52 18.90
CA PRO A 414 -4.72 -3.68 20.08
C PRO A 414 -6.05 -3.20 20.68
N ARG A 415 -6.11 -3.16 22.01
CA ARG A 415 -7.22 -2.53 22.75
C ARG A 415 -7.01 -1.03 23.00
N LEU A 416 -5.93 -0.47 22.45
CA LEU A 416 -5.64 0.95 22.50
C LEU A 416 -6.44 1.70 21.42
N MET A 417 -6.71 2.97 21.70
CA MET A 417 -7.26 3.92 20.74
C MET A 417 -6.45 3.88 19.43
N MET A 418 -7.12 4.04 18.29
CA MET A 418 -6.44 4.03 17.00
C MET A 418 -5.63 5.32 16.80
N PRO A 419 -4.56 5.28 15.98
CA PRO A 419 -3.74 6.44 15.62
C PRO A 419 -4.60 7.63 15.22
N GLY A 420 -4.37 8.80 15.83
CA GLY A 420 -5.17 10.02 15.61
C GLY A 420 -6.43 10.18 16.48
N ASP A 421 -6.91 9.14 17.19
CA ASP A 421 -8.06 9.31 18.10
C ASP A 421 -7.74 10.25 19.28
N ILE A 422 -6.48 10.24 19.75
CA ILE A 422 -6.01 11.12 20.83
C ILE A 422 -6.03 12.57 20.36
N ASP A 423 -5.57 12.85 19.14
CA ASP A 423 -5.56 14.19 18.56
C ASP A 423 -6.98 14.75 18.36
N LEU A 424 -7.91 13.91 17.91
CA LEU A 424 -9.34 14.26 17.81
C LEU A 424 -9.97 14.52 19.19
N ALA A 425 -9.62 13.73 20.20
CA ALA A 425 -10.13 13.89 21.56
C ALA A 425 -9.65 15.20 22.21
N LEU A 426 -8.37 15.55 22.03
CA LEU A 426 -7.80 16.82 22.51
C LEU A 426 -8.43 18.02 21.79
N ALA A 427 -8.48 18.00 20.46
CA ALA A 427 -9.11 19.07 19.68
C ALA A 427 -10.59 19.28 20.05
N GLY A 428 -11.32 18.19 20.31
CA GLY A 428 -12.71 18.24 20.78
C GLY A 428 -12.87 18.88 22.17
N GLN A 429 -11.91 18.71 23.07
CA GLN A 429 -11.89 19.39 24.38
C GLN A 429 -11.60 20.89 24.25
N GLU A 430 -10.77 21.27 23.28
CA GLU A 430 -10.45 22.67 22.96
C GLU A 430 -11.52 23.36 22.09
N GLY A 431 -12.53 22.63 21.61
CA GLY A 431 -13.57 23.13 20.71
C GLY A 431 -13.09 23.38 19.27
N VAL A 432 -11.93 22.84 18.90
CA VAL A 432 -11.30 23.02 17.59
C VAL A 432 -11.75 21.92 16.62
N ALA A 433 -12.30 22.32 15.47
CA ALA A 433 -12.65 21.39 14.40
C ALA A 433 -11.38 20.89 13.67
N THR A 434 -10.85 19.74 14.09
CA THR A 434 -9.65 19.13 13.50
C THR A 434 -10.00 17.96 12.59
N THR A 435 -9.44 17.96 11.39
CA THR A 435 -9.48 16.82 10.46
C THR A 435 -8.16 16.06 10.47
N LEU A 436 -8.21 14.73 10.57
CA LEU A 436 -6.99 13.92 10.48
C LEU A 436 -6.29 14.06 9.10
N PRO A 437 -4.94 14.08 9.08
CA PRO A 437 -4.14 13.93 7.87
C PRO A 437 -4.46 12.67 7.04
N GLU A 438 -4.09 12.66 5.77
CA GLU A 438 -4.41 11.56 4.83
C GLU A 438 -3.67 10.26 5.16
N ASP A 439 -2.40 10.34 5.51
CA ASP A 439 -1.57 9.22 6.00
C ASP A 439 -2.17 8.59 7.27
N VAL A 440 -2.59 9.41 8.23
CA VAL A 440 -3.24 8.92 9.46
C VAL A 440 -4.58 8.24 9.14
N LYS A 441 -5.37 8.79 8.20
CA LYS A 441 -6.61 8.13 7.73
C LYS A 441 -6.29 6.79 7.04
N GLY A 442 -5.28 6.75 6.18
CA GLY A 442 -4.83 5.56 5.45
C GLY A 442 -4.38 4.45 6.40
N PHE A 443 -3.53 4.79 7.37
CA PHE A 443 -3.07 3.85 8.39
C PHE A 443 -4.24 3.29 9.24
N ARG A 444 -5.20 4.14 9.66
CA ARG A 444 -6.42 3.68 10.35
C ARG A 444 -7.27 2.74 9.49
N ALA A 445 -7.38 2.99 8.18
CA ALA A 445 -8.09 2.12 7.26
C ALA A 445 -7.38 0.76 7.14
N MET A 446 -6.06 0.75 7.00
CA MET A 446 -5.22 -0.45 7.04
C MET A 446 -5.38 -1.25 8.33
N CYS A 447 -5.33 -0.60 9.51
CA CYS A 447 -5.57 -1.25 10.80
C CYS A 447 -6.90 -2.02 10.81
N LYS A 448 -7.98 -1.40 10.34
CA LYS A 448 -9.30 -2.03 10.23
C LYS A 448 -9.32 -3.20 9.24
N LEU A 449 -8.65 -3.06 8.08
CA LEU A 449 -8.55 -4.13 7.08
C LEU A 449 -7.91 -5.38 7.69
N TRP A 450 -6.80 -5.22 8.42
CA TRP A 450 -6.12 -6.32 9.08
C TRP A 450 -6.95 -6.98 10.18
N THR A 451 -7.85 -6.26 10.86
CA THR A 451 -8.81 -6.89 11.81
C THR A 451 -9.78 -7.87 11.15
N ILE A 452 -10.07 -7.70 9.85
CA ILE A 452 -10.91 -8.62 9.07
C ILE A 452 -10.09 -9.82 8.56
N PHE A 453 -8.83 -9.59 8.20
CA PHE A 453 -7.92 -10.63 7.71
C PHE A 453 -7.46 -11.63 8.78
N VAL A 454 -7.04 -11.15 9.96
CA VAL A 454 -6.43 -11.98 11.02
C VAL A 454 -7.28 -13.21 11.41
N PRO A 455 -8.62 -13.12 11.57
CA PRO A 455 -9.47 -14.29 11.78
C PRO A 455 -9.40 -15.35 10.66
N VAL A 456 -9.34 -14.92 9.39
CA VAL A 456 -9.23 -15.82 8.23
C VAL A 456 -7.85 -16.49 8.20
N ALA A 457 -6.80 -15.70 8.38
CA ALA A 457 -5.41 -16.17 8.37
C ALA A 457 -5.18 -17.31 9.38
N ARG A 458 -5.84 -17.27 10.55
CA ARG A 458 -5.79 -18.37 11.54
C ARG A 458 -6.37 -19.69 11.04
N ILE A 459 -7.47 -19.62 10.30
CA ILE A 459 -8.13 -20.81 9.75
C ILE A 459 -7.28 -21.36 8.60
N TYR A 460 -6.74 -20.46 7.75
CA TYR A 460 -6.08 -20.84 6.50
C TYR A 460 -4.62 -21.25 6.68
N TYR A 461 -3.95 -20.71 7.70
CA TYR A 461 -2.56 -21.02 8.03
C TYR A 461 -2.44 -21.87 9.30
N GLY A 462 -3.57 -22.30 9.85
CA GLY A 462 -3.65 -23.29 10.92
C GLY A 462 -3.76 -24.73 10.39
N PRO A 463 -3.66 -25.74 11.27
CA PRO A 463 -3.75 -27.15 10.89
C PRO A 463 -5.15 -27.58 10.42
N ASP A 464 -6.18 -26.76 10.67
CA ASP A 464 -7.59 -27.11 10.45
C ASP A 464 -8.13 -26.70 9.07
N LEU A 465 -7.31 -26.22 8.13
CA LEU A 465 -7.79 -25.77 6.81
C LEU A 465 -8.60 -26.85 6.07
N GLU A 466 -8.13 -28.08 5.99
CA GLU A 466 -8.88 -29.17 5.32
C GLU A 466 -10.21 -29.47 6.04
N ASN A 467 -10.19 -29.49 7.37
CA ASN A 467 -11.38 -29.67 8.21
C ASN A 467 -12.38 -28.52 8.02
N PHE A 468 -11.90 -27.29 7.78
CA PHE A 468 -12.73 -26.14 7.47
C PHE A 468 -13.35 -26.27 6.08
N LEU A 469 -12.56 -26.50 5.03
CA LEU A 469 -13.05 -26.56 3.64
C LEU A 469 -14.08 -27.68 3.41
N ASN A 470 -14.01 -28.77 4.17
CA ASN A 470 -14.97 -29.86 4.13
C ASN A 470 -16.33 -29.54 4.82
N GLN A 471 -16.47 -28.39 5.48
CA GLN A 471 -17.74 -27.98 6.10
C GLN A 471 -18.67 -27.31 5.11
N THR A 472 -19.95 -27.69 5.11
CA THR A 472 -20.99 -27.05 4.29
C THR A 472 -21.09 -25.53 4.52
N ALA A 473 -20.76 -25.06 5.74
CA ALA A 473 -20.79 -23.64 6.11
C ALA A 473 -19.51 -22.86 5.70
N ALA A 474 -18.48 -23.51 5.15
CA ALA A 474 -17.21 -22.86 4.82
C ALA A 474 -17.40 -21.72 3.80
N LEU A 475 -18.18 -21.97 2.74
CA LEU A 475 -18.48 -20.98 1.72
C LEU A 475 -19.32 -19.81 2.28
N GLU A 476 -20.27 -20.09 3.18
CA GLU A 476 -21.07 -19.05 3.85
C GLU A 476 -20.21 -18.15 4.75
N TYR A 477 -19.26 -18.72 5.50
CA TYR A 477 -18.30 -17.97 6.31
C TYR A 477 -17.43 -17.06 5.43
N VAL A 478 -16.90 -17.61 4.34
CA VAL A 478 -16.02 -16.92 3.38
C VAL A 478 -16.76 -15.79 2.66
N GLU A 479 -18.00 -16.03 2.24
CA GLU A 479 -18.88 -15.02 1.68
C GLU A 479 -19.24 -13.94 2.72
N GLY A 480 -19.47 -14.32 3.98
CA GLY A 480 -19.68 -13.42 5.10
C GLY A 480 -18.48 -12.50 5.37
N THR A 481 -17.27 -13.04 5.29
CA THR A 481 -16.01 -12.27 5.36
C THR A 481 -15.87 -11.34 4.16
N TYR A 482 -16.18 -11.79 2.94
CA TYR A 482 -16.14 -10.94 1.75
C TYR A 482 -17.10 -9.75 1.87
N ARG A 483 -18.30 -9.95 2.44
CA ARG A 483 -19.22 -8.84 2.79
C ARG A 483 -18.62 -7.83 3.78
N GLN A 484 -17.81 -8.28 4.74
CA GLN A 484 -17.12 -7.36 5.67
C GLN A 484 -16.03 -6.54 4.95
N LEU A 485 -15.28 -7.17 4.04
CA LEU A 485 -14.29 -6.47 3.21
C LEU A 485 -14.97 -5.42 2.32
N LEU A 486 -16.05 -5.78 1.62
CA LEU A 486 -16.84 -4.84 0.82
C LEU A 486 -17.36 -3.65 1.66
N ALA A 487 -17.96 -3.93 2.82
CA ALA A 487 -18.44 -2.88 3.73
C ALA A 487 -17.32 -1.99 4.30
N TRP A 488 -16.11 -2.54 4.52
CA TRP A 488 -14.93 -1.75 4.87
C TRP A 488 -14.54 -0.79 3.74
N ALA A 489 -14.55 -1.25 2.49
CA ALA A 489 -14.20 -0.43 1.34
C ALA A 489 -15.25 0.67 1.06
N ASP A 490 -16.54 0.33 1.14
CA ASP A 490 -17.65 1.28 1.02
C ASP A 490 -17.64 2.35 2.13
N GLY A 491 -17.05 2.03 3.29
CA GLY A 491 -16.88 2.93 4.44
C GLY A 491 -15.65 3.82 4.39
N LEU A 492 -14.83 3.76 3.32
CA LEU A 492 -13.63 4.60 3.19
C LEU A 492 -14.00 6.07 2.94
N PRO A 493 -13.29 7.03 3.56
CA PRO A 493 -13.45 8.44 3.22
C PRO A 493 -12.92 8.72 1.80
N LEU A 494 -13.51 9.72 1.12
CA LEU A 494 -13.23 10.03 -0.28
C LEU A 494 -11.75 10.28 -0.61
N GLN A 495 -10.91 10.66 0.37
CA GLN A 495 -9.46 10.82 0.18
C GLN A 495 -8.73 9.48 -0.07
N LEU A 496 -9.26 8.36 0.46
CA LEU A 496 -8.67 7.03 0.31
C LEU A 496 -9.29 6.22 -0.84
N VAL A 497 -10.11 6.87 -1.66
CA VAL A 497 -10.55 6.33 -2.95
C VAL A 497 -9.40 6.47 -3.93
N ARG A 498 -9.02 5.38 -4.57
CA ARG A 498 -7.91 5.38 -5.53
C ARG A 498 -8.29 6.14 -6.81
N GLN A 499 -7.49 7.14 -7.15
CA GLN A 499 -7.66 8.00 -8.31
C GLN A 499 -6.30 8.57 -8.73
N PRO A 500 -6.16 9.12 -9.95
CA PRO A 500 -4.92 9.79 -10.36
C PRO A 500 -4.51 10.88 -9.36
N GLY A 501 -3.29 10.80 -8.85
CA GLY A 501 -2.78 11.70 -7.81
C GLY A 501 -3.06 11.30 -6.36
N SER A 502 -3.73 10.18 -6.10
CA SER A 502 -3.73 9.55 -4.76
C SER A 502 -2.31 9.17 -4.32
N SER A 503 -2.04 9.21 -3.01
CA SER A 503 -0.81 8.65 -2.43
C SER A 503 -0.57 7.19 -2.85
N HIS A 504 0.69 6.81 -3.01
CA HIS A 504 1.08 5.42 -3.24
C HIS A 504 0.61 4.48 -2.10
N ALA A 505 0.46 4.99 -0.88
CA ALA A 505 -0.08 4.24 0.27
C ALA A 505 -1.56 3.87 0.07
N VAL A 506 -2.35 4.73 -0.59
CA VAL A 506 -3.73 4.41 -0.99
C VAL A 506 -3.72 3.27 -2.00
N TYR A 507 -2.86 3.32 -3.02
CA TYR A 507 -2.71 2.22 -3.98
C TYR A 507 -2.33 0.91 -3.29
N LEU A 508 -1.39 0.94 -2.34
CA LEU A 508 -0.97 -0.24 -1.57
C LEU A 508 -2.08 -0.79 -0.68
N MET A 509 -2.86 0.07 -0.01
CA MET A 509 -4.05 -0.33 0.75
C MET A 509 -5.05 -1.11 -0.14
N HIS A 510 -5.29 -0.64 -1.37
CA HIS A 510 -6.14 -1.35 -2.34
C HIS A 510 -5.49 -2.65 -2.88
N VAL A 511 -4.16 -2.71 -2.98
CA VAL A 511 -3.43 -3.96 -3.27
C VAL A 511 -3.65 -4.98 -2.14
N PHE A 512 -3.49 -4.60 -0.88
CA PHE A 512 -3.72 -5.50 0.24
C PHE A 512 -5.17 -5.98 0.32
N PHE A 513 -6.14 -5.09 0.07
CA PHE A 513 -7.55 -5.46 -0.04
C PHE A 513 -7.77 -6.58 -1.07
N HIS A 514 -7.29 -6.40 -2.31
CA HIS A 514 -7.49 -7.42 -3.34
C HIS A 514 -6.67 -8.69 -3.08
N ALA A 515 -5.50 -8.60 -2.45
CA ALA A 515 -4.70 -9.76 -2.04
C ALA A 515 -5.49 -10.64 -1.07
N ILE A 516 -6.02 -10.03 0.00
CA ILE A 516 -6.89 -10.68 0.99
C ILE A 516 -8.12 -11.32 0.31
N VAL A 517 -8.81 -10.60 -0.59
CA VAL A 517 -9.95 -11.17 -1.33
C VAL A 517 -9.53 -12.36 -2.19
N THR A 518 -8.38 -12.30 -2.87
CA THR A 518 -7.94 -13.42 -3.72
C THR A 518 -7.58 -14.65 -2.91
N ASP A 519 -6.92 -14.52 -1.76
CA ASP A 519 -6.58 -15.68 -0.94
C ASP A 519 -7.80 -16.23 -0.21
N LEU A 520 -8.74 -15.37 0.23
CA LEU A 520 -10.02 -15.76 0.80
C LEU A 520 -10.78 -16.76 -0.10
N PHE A 521 -10.69 -16.63 -1.43
CA PHE A 521 -11.31 -17.56 -2.39
C PHE A 521 -10.35 -18.59 -3.00
N ARG A 522 -9.02 -18.45 -2.86
CA ARG A 522 -8.01 -19.31 -3.52
C ARG A 522 -8.18 -20.81 -3.24
N PRO A 523 -8.43 -21.27 -1.99
CA PRO A 523 -8.61 -22.70 -1.73
C PRO A 523 -9.78 -23.31 -2.51
N PHE A 524 -10.88 -22.58 -2.68
CA PHE A 524 -12.08 -23.03 -3.38
C PHE A 524 -11.87 -23.21 -4.88
N LEU A 525 -10.87 -22.54 -5.48
CA LEU A 525 -10.52 -22.71 -6.90
C LEU A 525 -10.02 -24.13 -7.23
N ARG A 526 -9.61 -24.90 -6.22
CA ARG A 526 -9.12 -26.28 -6.36
C ARG A 526 -10.22 -27.33 -6.22
N CYS A 527 -11.41 -26.94 -5.74
CA CYS A 527 -12.56 -27.81 -5.56
C CYS A 527 -13.59 -27.50 -6.67
N PRO A 528 -13.70 -28.30 -7.76
CA PRO A 528 -14.54 -27.95 -8.90
C PRO A 528 -15.98 -27.62 -8.52
N ASP A 529 -16.59 -28.43 -7.64
CA ASP A 529 -17.95 -28.26 -7.15
C ASP A 529 -18.14 -26.92 -6.40
N LEU A 530 -17.22 -26.57 -5.50
CA LEU A 530 -17.29 -25.33 -4.72
C LEU A 530 -16.91 -24.10 -5.54
N SER A 531 -15.93 -24.21 -6.46
CA SER A 531 -15.43 -23.11 -7.29
C SER A 531 -16.53 -22.42 -8.12
N SER A 532 -17.55 -23.21 -8.49
CA SER A 532 -18.67 -22.79 -9.33
C SER A 532 -19.98 -22.61 -8.56
N THR A 533 -20.01 -22.92 -7.26
CA THR A 533 -21.21 -22.80 -6.41
C THR A 533 -21.65 -21.32 -6.30
N PRO A 534 -22.94 -21.00 -6.54
CA PRO A 534 -23.43 -19.63 -6.43
C PRO A 534 -23.37 -19.08 -4.99
N LEU A 535 -22.77 -17.90 -4.87
CA LEU A 535 -22.80 -17.05 -3.67
C LEU A 535 -24.20 -16.45 -3.50
N GLN A 536 -24.70 -16.35 -2.27
CA GLN A 536 -26.09 -16.00 -1.97
C GLN A 536 -26.36 -14.49 -1.86
N THR A 537 -25.31 -13.67 -1.77
CA THR A 537 -25.33 -12.21 -1.57
C THR A 537 -25.59 -11.45 -2.87
N PHE A 538 -25.15 -12.00 -3.99
CA PHE A 538 -25.04 -11.34 -5.28
C PHE A 538 -26.22 -11.71 -6.19
N ALA A 539 -26.65 -10.77 -7.02
CA ALA A 539 -27.73 -10.95 -7.98
C ALA A 539 -27.23 -11.37 -9.38
N ALA A 540 -25.93 -11.20 -9.65
CA ALA A 540 -25.31 -11.56 -10.91
C ALA A 540 -25.30 -13.07 -11.15
N ASP A 541 -25.69 -13.46 -12.37
CA ASP A 541 -25.54 -14.84 -12.84
C ASP A 541 -24.07 -15.28 -12.72
N ARG A 542 -23.88 -16.49 -12.16
CA ARG A 542 -22.55 -17.09 -11.91
C ARG A 542 -21.64 -16.28 -10.97
N ALA A 543 -22.21 -15.50 -10.05
CA ALA A 543 -21.47 -15.00 -8.89
C ALA A 543 -20.98 -16.18 -8.02
N ASN A 544 -19.72 -16.59 -8.19
CA ASN A 544 -19.09 -17.74 -7.54
C ASN A 544 -17.65 -17.40 -7.12
N PRO A 545 -16.97 -18.24 -6.30
CA PRO A 545 -15.57 -18.04 -5.89
C PRO A 545 -14.61 -17.71 -7.03
N TRP A 546 -14.74 -18.43 -8.17
CA TRP A 546 -13.89 -18.22 -9.34
C TRP A 546 -14.08 -16.82 -9.94
N ALA A 547 -15.33 -16.35 -10.07
CA ALA A 547 -15.65 -15.02 -10.57
C ALA A 547 -15.09 -13.91 -9.65
N VAL A 548 -15.24 -14.03 -8.32
CA VAL A 548 -14.72 -13.03 -7.36
C VAL A 548 -13.20 -12.93 -7.44
N TYR A 549 -12.51 -14.06 -7.48
CA TYR A 549 -11.06 -14.13 -7.61
C TYR A 549 -10.57 -13.38 -8.86
N HIS A 550 -11.10 -13.72 -10.03
CA HIS A 550 -10.66 -13.12 -11.30
C HIS A 550 -11.01 -11.63 -11.42
N VAL A 551 -12.14 -11.18 -10.85
CA VAL A 551 -12.46 -9.76 -10.80
C VAL A 551 -11.49 -8.99 -9.89
N SER A 552 -11.12 -9.52 -8.71
CA SER A 552 -10.06 -8.91 -7.89
C SER A 552 -8.68 -8.91 -8.57
N ILE A 553 -8.31 -9.97 -9.30
CA ILE A 553 -7.06 -9.99 -10.09
C ILE A 553 -7.06 -8.94 -11.20
N ARG A 554 -8.18 -8.68 -11.87
CA ARG A 554 -8.29 -7.59 -12.87
C ARG A 554 -8.04 -6.21 -12.23
N GLN A 555 -8.54 -5.99 -11.02
CA GLN A 555 -8.26 -4.78 -10.26
C GLN A 555 -6.78 -4.70 -9.81
N MET A 556 -6.21 -5.81 -9.34
CA MET A 556 -4.78 -5.91 -8.97
C MET A 556 -3.85 -5.58 -10.13
N LYS A 557 -4.14 -6.10 -11.34
CA LYS A 557 -3.41 -5.77 -12.56
C LYS A 557 -3.43 -4.28 -12.90
N ARG A 558 -4.58 -3.60 -12.69
CA ARG A 558 -4.68 -2.14 -12.86
C ARG A 558 -3.80 -1.42 -11.84
N LEU A 559 -3.89 -1.81 -10.57
CA LEU A 559 -3.10 -1.23 -9.48
C LEU A 559 -1.60 -1.34 -9.77
N LEU A 560 -1.12 -2.53 -10.17
CA LEU A 560 0.29 -2.75 -10.53
C LEU A 560 0.74 -1.89 -11.72
N LEU A 561 -0.10 -1.74 -12.75
CA LEU A 561 0.18 -0.87 -13.89
C LEU A 561 0.26 0.61 -13.50
N SER A 562 -0.74 1.11 -12.77
CA SER A 562 -0.72 2.48 -12.24
C SER A 562 0.48 2.72 -11.33
N TYR A 563 0.82 1.78 -10.45
CA TYR A 563 1.97 1.94 -9.55
C TYR A 563 3.29 2.11 -10.29
N ARG A 564 3.50 1.35 -11.37
CA ARG A 564 4.68 1.44 -12.26
C ARG A 564 4.71 2.72 -13.12
N LEU A 565 3.54 3.32 -13.39
CA LEU A 565 3.39 4.53 -14.23
C LEU A 565 3.49 5.82 -13.41
N GLU A 566 2.82 5.87 -12.27
CA GLU A 566 2.58 7.08 -11.48
C GLU A 566 3.70 7.35 -10.47
N PHE A 567 4.22 6.33 -9.79
CA PHE A 567 5.20 6.48 -8.71
C PHE A 567 6.63 6.21 -9.15
N GLN A 568 7.59 6.94 -8.58
CA GLN A 568 9.00 6.84 -8.95
C GLN A 568 9.88 6.53 -7.74
N LEU A 569 10.05 7.47 -6.81
CA LEU A 569 10.84 7.25 -5.59
C LEU A 569 10.13 6.27 -4.65
N GLU A 570 8.80 6.29 -4.60
CA GLU A 570 7.96 5.42 -3.77
C GLU A 570 8.00 3.96 -4.23
N ALA A 571 8.42 3.72 -5.48
CA ALA A 571 8.64 2.37 -6.00
C ALA A 571 9.99 1.76 -5.60
N LEU A 572 10.87 2.52 -4.92
CA LEU A 572 12.03 1.98 -4.22
C LEU A 572 11.66 1.24 -2.93
N SER A 573 10.44 1.43 -2.42
CA SER A 573 9.91 0.62 -1.32
C SER A 573 9.75 -0.84 -1.73
N VAL A 574 10.01 -1.80 -0.83
CA VAL A 574 9.73 -3.22 -1.09
C VAL A 574 8.24 -3.55 -1.16
N ILE A 575 7.38 -2.71 -0.58
CA ILE A 575 6.04 -3.10 -0.12
C ILE A 575 5.11 -3.49 -1.29
N TRP A 576 5.29 -2.88 -2.47
CA TRP A 576 4.49 -3.15 -3.67
C TRP A 576 4.70 -4.53 -4.29
N HIS A 577 5.70 -5.30 -3.85
CA HIS A 577 5.92 -6.66 -4.33
C HIS A 577 4.70 -7.57 -4.15
N THR A 578 3.83 -7.30 -3.16
CA THR A 578 2.55 -8.02 -2.97
C THR A 578 1.73 -7.99 -4.27
N GLY A 579 1.59 -6.83 -4.92
CA GLY A 579 0.89 -6.74 -6.20
C GLY A 579 1.59 -7.53 -7.31
N VAL A 580 2.92 -7.55 -7.31
CA VAL A 580 3.75 -8.31 -8.28
C VAL A 580 3.51 -9.81 -8.15
N ILE A 581 3.63 -10.37 -6.94
CA ILE A 581 3.50 -11.81 -6.68
C ILE A 581 2.09 -12.29 -6.98
N TYR A 582 1.05 -11.52 -6.63
CA TYR A 582 -0.33 -11.95 -6.86
C TYR A 582 -0.73 -11.90 -8.35
N VAL A 583 -0.31 -10.86 -9.08
CA VAL A 583 -0.50 -10.79 -10.55
C VAL A 583 0.34 -11.86 -11.26
N ALA A 584 1.55 -12.12 -10.79
CA ALA A 584 2.41 -13.18 -11.30
C ALA A 584 1.72 -14.55 -11.17
N ASN A 585 1.27 -14.91 -9.95
CA ASN A 585 0.58 -16.17 -9.69
C ASN A 585 -0.65 -16.32 -10.59
N ALA A 586 -1.52 -15.31 -10.65
CA ALA A 586 -2.76 -15.42 -11.41
C ALA A 586 -2.57 -15.42 -12.93
N THR A 587 -1.44 -14.91 -13.46
CA THR A 587 -1.19 -14.86 -14.91
C THR A 587 -0.52 -16.12 -15.44
N ILE A 588 0.32 -16.81 -14.67
CA ILE A 588 0.97 -18.06 -15.11
C ILE A 588 0.08 -19.30 -15.01
N ARG A 589 -1.17 -19.19 -14.54
CA ARG A 589 -2.07 -20.35 -14.38
C ARG A 589 -2.42 -20.97 -15.73
N THR A 590 -2.63 -22.28 -15.74
CA THR A 590 -3.01 -23.04 -16.94
C THR A 590 -4.40 -22.67 -17.50
N ASP A 591 -5.30 -22.11 -16.67
CA ASP A 591 -6.60 -21.59 -17.09
C ASP A 591 -6.52 -20.19 -17.73
N TYR A 592 -5.32 -19.62 -17.94
CA TYR A 592 -5.14 -18.30 -18.52
C TYR A 592 -5.28 -18.29 -20.06
N HIS A 593 -6.43 -17.83 -20.55
CA HIS A 593 -6.77 -17.94 -21.98
C HIS A 593 -6.08 -16.94 -22.93
N ASN A 594 -5.68 -15.75 -22.46
CA ASN A 594 -5.11 -14.70 -23.32
C ASN A 594 -3.57 -14.70 -23.28
N LYS A 595 -2.93 -15.39 -24.23
CA LYS A 595 -1.47 -15.55 -24.26
C LYS A 595 -0.68 -14.24 -24.35
N ASP A 596 -1.18 -13.23 -25.07
CA ASP A 596 -0.45 -11.96 -25.23
C ASP A 596 -0.52 -11.12 -23.95
N GLU A 597 -1.68 -11.09 -23.29
CA GLU A 597 -1.84 -10.44 -21.98
C GLU A 597 -1.05 -11.18 -20.88
N MET A 598 -1.06 -12.52 -20.87
CA MET A 598 -0.20 -13.34 -20.01
C MET A 598 1.25 -12.93 -20.17
N GLN A 599 1.77 -12.99 -21.40
CA GLN A 599 3.17 -12.70 -21.69
C GLN A 599 3.54 -11.27 -21.28
N PHE A 600 2.65 -10.30 -21.50
CA PHE A 600 2.86 -8.92 -21.04
C PHE A 600 2.98 -8.83 -19.51
N PHE A 601 2.02 -9.36 -18.73
CA PHE A 601 2.07 -9.26 -17.27
C PHE A 601 3.18 -10.12 -16.64
N VAL A 602 3.49 -11.27 -17.22
CA VAL A 602 4.63 -12.09 -16.81
C VAL A 602 5.93 -11.30 -16.94
N ASN A 603 6.15 -10.61 -18.07
CA ASN A 603 7.33 -9.76 -18.25
C ASN A 603 7.32 -8.51 -17.37
N LEU A 604 6.15 -7.91 -17.11
CA LEU A 604 5.99 -6.81 -16.16
C LEU A 604 6.39 -7.23 -14.74
N CYS A 605 5.99 -8.42 -14.31
CA CYS A 605 6.35 -8.97 -13.01
C CYS A 605 7.85 -9.29 -12.93
N VAL A 606 8.47 -9.89 -13.96
CA VAL A 606 9.94 -10.06 -14.00
C VAL A 606 10.65 -8.72 -13.86
N ALA A 607 10.26 -7.71 -14.64
CA ALA A 607 10.87 -6.39 -14.60
C ALA A 607 10.72 -5.72 -13.22
N GLY A 608 9.61 -5.96 -12.52
CA GLY A 608 9.40 -5.47 -11.16
C GLY A 608 10.22 -6.19 -10.10
N LEU A 609 10.35 -7.52 -10.17
CA LEU A 609 11.22 -8.28 -9.25
C LEU A 609 12.71 -7.96 -9.48
N GLU A 610 13.14 -7.77 -10.74
CA GLU A 610 14.50 -7.31 -11.07
C GLU A 610 14.78 -5.88 -10.58
N GLU A 611 13.78 -4.99 -10.58
CA GLU A 611 13.91 -3.64 -10.03
C GLU A 611 14.04 -3.67 -8.50
N LEU A 612 13.22 -4.46 -7.81
CA LEU A 612 13.34 -4.68 -6.37
C LEU A 612 14.69 -5.31 -5.99
N PHE A 613 15.21 -6.20 -6.82
CA PHE A 613 16.54 -6.78 -6.63
C PHE A 613 17.70 -5.77 -6.74
N MET A 614 17.49 -4.55 -7.25
CA MET A 614 18.53 -3.51 -7.20
C MET A 614 18.76 -2.95 -5.80
N SER A 615 17.78 -3.11 -4.89
CA SER A 615 17.82 -2.61 -3.51
C SER A 615 17.78 -3.73 -2.45
N TYR A 616 17.16 -4.88 -2.77
CA TYR A 616 16.83 -5.93 -1.79
C TYR A 616 17.30 -7.32 -2.27
N LYS A 617 18.35 -7.87 -1.62
CA LYS A 617 19.05 -9.08 -2.08
C LYS A 617 18.15 -10.32 -2.21
N VAL A 618 17.13 -10.47 -1.35
CA VAL A 618 16.18 -11.60 -1.39
C VAL A 618 15.49 -11.77 -2.76
N PHE A 619 15.27 -10.67 -3.51
CA PHE A 619 14.54 -10.73 -4.79
C PHE A 619 15.29 -11.46 -5.90
N GLY A 620 16.59 -11.71 -5.77
CA GLY A 620 17.31 -12.62 -6.67
C GLY A 620 16.74 -14.03 -6.59
N PHE A 621 16.44 -14.50 -5.38
CA PHE A 621 15.80 -15.80 -5.12
C PHE A 621 14.32 -15.77 -5.49
N ILE A 622 13.57 -14.73 -5.13
CA ILE A 622 12.15 -14.60 -5.51
C ILE A 622 11.98 -14.59 -7.04
N THR A 623 12.86 -13.91 -7.78
CA THR A 623 12.85 -13.91 -9.26
C THR A 623 13.16 -15.30 -9.83
N LYS A 624 14.14 -16.03 -9.26
CA LYS A 624 14.39 -17.44 -9.62
C LYS A 624 13.18 -18.34 -9.33
N GLY A 625 12.54 -18.19 -8.16
CA GLY A 625 11.35 -18.94 -7.80
C GLY A 625 10.17 -18.68 -8.75
N PHE A 626 9.92 -17.43 -9.10
CA PHE A 626 8.93 -17.08 -10.12
C PHE A 626 9.26 -17.67 -11.50
N MET A 627 10.52 -17.59 -11.95
CA MET A 627 10.96 -18.22 -13.21
C MET A 627 10.74 -19.74 -13.18
N ARG A 628 11.00 -20.42 -12.06
CA ARG A 628 10.74 -21.85 -11.89
C ARG A 628 9.26 -22.17 -12.11
N MET A 629 8.35 -21.41 -11.50
CA MET A 629 6.91 -21.57 -11.67
C MET A 629 6.50 -21.34 -13.13
N ALA A 630 6.97 -20.26 -13.75
CA ALA A 630 6.64 -19.93 -15.13
C ALA A 630 7.15 -20.97 -16.16
N ILE A 631 8.30 -21.62 -15.90
CA ILE A 631 8.77 -22.76 -16.71
C ILE A 631 7.83 -23.96 -16.54
N ARG A 632 7.42 -24.30 -15.30
CA ARG A 632 6.52 -25.44 -15.03
C ARG A 632 5.19 -25.31 -15.79
N GLN A 633 4.69 -24.09 -15.96
CA GLN A 633 3.43 -23.81 -16.66
C GLN A 633 3.60 -23.48 -18.15
N GLY A 634 4.83 -23.47 -18.68
CA GLY A 634 5.11 -23.14 -20.08
C GLY A 634 4.88 -21.66 -20.45
N SER A 635 4.83 -20.76 -19.45
CA SER A 635 4.58 -19.33 -19.63
C SER A 635 5.84 -18.52 -19.99
N ILE A 636 7.04 -19.09 -19.89
CA ILE A 636 8.32 -18.46 -20.26
C ILE A 636 9.23 -19.47 -20.98
N GLU A 637 9.91 -19.03 -22.05
CA GLU A 637 10.95 -19.81 -22.73
C GLU A 637 12.27 -19.90 -21.95
N GLN A 638 13.01 -21.01 -22.10
CA GLN A 638 14.36 -21.16 -21.51
C GLN A 638 15.34 -20.06 -21.96
N THR A 639 15.20 -19.53 -23.17
CA THR A 639 16.00 -18.42 -23.72
C THR A 639 15.88 -17.16 -22.84
N GLN A 640 14.66 -16.83 -22.44
CA GLN A 640 14.34 -15.72 -21.56
C GLN A 640 14.87 -15.97 -20.14
N VAL A 641 14.74 -17.18 -19.60
CA VAL A 641 15.30 -17.58 -18.30
C VAL A 641 16.82 -17.35 -18.27
N ARG A 642 17.55 -17.84 -19.28
CA ARG A 642 19.01 -17.61 -19.44
C ARG A 642 19.38 -16.13 -19.58
N ARG A 643 18.46 -15.28 -20.07
CA ARG A 643 18.64 -13.82 -20.17
C ARG A 643 18.40 -13.12 -18.83
N VAL A 644 17.44 -13.56 -18.02
CA VAL A 644 17.18 -13.03 -16.68
C VAL A 644 18.28 -13.47 -15.70
N LYS A 645 18.65 -14.76 -15.66
CA LYS A 645 19.74 -15.26 -14.79
C LYS A 645 21.05 -14.48 -14.97
N ARG A 646 21.39 -14.06 -16.20
CA ARG A 646 22.54 -13.18 -16.46
C ARG A 646 22.39 -11.80 -15.84
N ARG A 647 21.26 -11.10 -16.05
CA ARG A 647 21.02 -9.77 -15.44
C ARG A 647 21.00 -9.81 -13.92
N LEU A 648 20.49 -10.90 -13.33
CA LEU A 648 20.58 -11.12 -11.88
C LEU A 648 22.05 -11.24 -11.45
N LYS A 649 22.88 -12.06 -12.12
CA LYS A 649 24.32 -12.16 -11.81
C LYS A 649 25.07 -10.83 -11.97
N ASP A 650 24.70 -10.00 -12.94
CA ASP A 650 25.28 -8.66 -13.13
C ASP A 650 24.87 -7.70 -11.99
N THR A 651 23.63 -7.81 -11.51
CA THR A 651 23.09 -6.98 -10.42
C THR A 651 23.60 -7.42 -9.04
N GLU A 652 23.84 -8.72 -8.84
CA GLU A 652 24.35 -9.31 -7.61
C GLU A 652 25.71 -8.72 -7.17
N GLN A 653 26.53 -8.29 -8.14
CA GLN A 653 27.82 -7.62 -7.91
C GLN A 653 27.69 -6.34 -7.06
N ARG A 654 26.50 -5.73 -6.99
CA ARG A 654 26.22 -4.54 -6.15
C ARG A 654 26.20 -4.84 -4.66
N PHE A 655 25.93 -6.09 -4.27
CA PHE A 655 25.83 -6.52 -2.87
C PHE A 655 27.13 -7.13 -2.32
N VAL A 656 28.24 -7.02 -3.06
CA VAL A 656 29.55 -7.54 -2.63
C VAL A 656 30.18 -6.58 -1.61
N THR A 657 29.75 -6.73 -0.36
CA THR A 657 30.56 -6.38 0.81
C THR A 657 31.32 -7.62 1.29
N ASP A 658 32.60 -7.42 1.63
CA ASP A 658 33.61 -8.34 2.17
C ASP A 658 33.20 -9.81 2.43
N ASP A 659 33.99 -10.74 1.89
CA ASP A 659 33.73 -12.18 1.61
C ASP A 659 33.57 -13.09 2.85
N ARG A 660 32.88 -12.60 3.89
CA ARG A 660 32.85 -13.16 5.25
C ARG A 660 31.45 -13.51 5.78
N SER A 661 30.38 -13.00 5.18
CA SER A 661 29.01 -13.40 5.53
C SER A 661 28.56 -14.59 4.67
N THR A 662 28.84 -15.81 5.13
CA THR A 662 28.35 -17.06 4.53
C THR A 662 26.89 -17.38 4.90
N ASP A 663 26.10 -16.37 5.27
CA ASP A 663 24.73 -16.54 5.73
C ASP A 663 23.85 -17.04 4.57
N GLU A 664 23.27 -18.22 4.74
CA GLU A 664 22.40 -18.86 3.75
C GLU A 664 21.11 -18.03 3.57
N ILE A 665 20.87 -17.58 2.34
CA ILE A 665 19.64 -16.84 1.98
C ILE A 665 18.53 -17.85 1.80
N MET A 666 17.64 -17.93 2.80
CA MET A 666 16.58 -18.94 2.84
C MET A 666 15.36 -18.55 2.00
N ALA A 667 15.02 -17.26 1.94
CA ALA A 667 13.93 -16.68 1.15
C ALA A 667 12.60 -17.47 1.26
N ARG A 668 12.14 -17.71 2.49
CA ARG A 668 10.97 -18.55 2.83
C ARG A 668 9.60 -17.90 2.54
N TRP A 669 9.56 -16.77 1.85
CA TRP A 669 8.30 -16.12 1.42
C TRP A 669 7.52 -17.05 0.50
N MET A 670 6.19 -17.03 0.58
CA MET A 670 5.34 -17.80 -0.33
C MET A 670 5.33 -17.14 -1.70
N VAL A 671 5.93 -17.83 -2.69
CA VAL A 671 5.99 -17.33 -4.08
C VAL A 671 5.00 -18.08 -4.96
N ASP A 672 4.81 -19.40 -4.77
CA ASP A 672 3.73 -20.16 -5.41
C ASP A 672 2.51 -20.23 -4.47
N LEU A 673 1.65 -19.21 -4.55
CA LEU A 673 0.49 -19.04 -3.67
C LEU A 673 -0.55 -20.14 -3.88
N ASP A 674 -0.62 -20.73 -5.09
CA ASP A 674 -1.49 -21.87 -5.35
C ASP A 674 -0.93 -23.14 -4.69
N LEU A 675 0.37 -23.44 -4.88
CA LEU A 675 1.03 -24.57 -4.21
C LEU A 675 0.97 -24.48 -2.68
N ALA A 676 1.09 -23.26 -2.13
CA ALA A 676 1.08 -22.99 -0.69
C ALA A 676 -0.18 -23.47 0.05
N VAL A 677 -1.29 -23.71 -0.66
CA VAL A 677 -2.53 -24.28 -0.11
C VAL A 677 -2.38 -25.76 0.28
N THR A 678 -1.43 -26.50 -0.31
CA THR A 678 -1.21 -27.94 -0.05
C THR A 678 0.22 -28.29 0.36
N ASP A 679 1.21 -27.50 -0.07
CA ASP A 679 2.62 -27.68 0.27
C ASP A 679 3.24 -26.30 0.49
N SER A 680 3.10 -25.79 1.71
CA SER A 680 3.67 -24.51 2.13
C SER A 680 5.20 -24.51 2.10
N VAL A 681 5.86 -25.66 2.15
CA VAL A 681 7.34 -25.74 2.08
C VAL A 681 7.81 -25.70 0.63
N GLY A 682 7.15 -26.43 -0.28
CA GLY A 682 7.44 -26.40 -1.71
C GLY A 682 7.13 -25.06 -2.37
N ALA A 683 6.21 -24.26 -1.81
CA ALA A 683 5.83 -22.95 -2.31
C ALA A 683 6.84 -21.81 -2.02
N GLN A 684 7.86 -22.07 -1.20
CA GLN A 684 8.81 -21.07 -0.73
C GLN A 684 9.77 -20.61 -1.84
N GLY A 685 10.04 -19.31 -1.89
CA GLY A 685 10.88 -18.68 -2.91
C GLY A 685 12.27 -19.32 -3.05
N GLY A 686 12.98 -19.53 -1.93
CA GLY A 686 14.30 -20.18 -1.94
C GLY A 686 14.27 -21.65 -2.39
N ARG A 687 13.21 -22.40 -2.06
CA ARG A 687 13.03 -23.79 -2.50
C ARG A 687 12.84 -23.86 -4.01
N LEU A 688 11.96 -23.02 -4.56
CA LEU A 688 11.73 -22.89 -6.00
C LEU A 688 12.96 -22.37 -6.76
N ALA A 689 13.74 -21.47 -6.14
CA ALA A 689 15.00 -20.99 -6.70
C ALA A 689 16.05 -22.11 -6.81
N ASN A 690 16.21 -22.91 -5.76
CA ASN A 690 17.15 -24.04 -5.73
C ASN A 690 16.76 -25.13 -6.74
N GLU A 691 15.46 -25.35 -7.01
CA GLU A 691 15.02 -26.22 -8.10
C GLU A 691 15.45 -25.69 -9.48
N LEU A 692 15.36 -24.37 -9.73
CA LEU A 692 15.76 -23.77 -11.00
C LEU A 692 17.26 -23.89 -11.26
N ASP A 693 18.08 -23.72 -10.22
CA ASP A 693 19.52 -23.80 -10.34
C ASP A 693 19.97 -25.25 -10.62
N ARG A 694 19.42 -26.25 -9.90
CA ARG A 694 19.66 -27.69 -10.20
C ARG A 694 19.25 -28.10 -11.62
N MET A 695 18.11 -27.60 -12.12
CA MET A 695 17.71 -27.82 -13.52
C MET A 695 18.71 -27.23 -14.54
N SER A 696 19.45 -26.20 -14.15
CA SER A 696 20.44 -25.55 -15.02
C SER A 696 21.75 -26.32 -15.06
N GLU A 697 22.14 -26.94 -13.94
CA GLU A 697 23.36 -27.77 -13.79
C GLU A 697 23.25 -29.08 -14.59
N ILE A 698 22.12 -29.80 -14.46
CA ILE A 698 21.87 -31.04 -15.22
C ILE A 698 21.88 -30.76 -16.73
N ALA A 699 21.34 -29.61 -17.16
CA ALA A 699 21.33 -29.20 -18.56
C ALA A 699 22.67 -28.67 -19.09
N SER A 700 23.69 -28.48 -18.24
CA SER A 700 25.09 -28.30 -18.67
C SER A 700 25.84 -29.62 -18.73
N ASP A 701 25.63 -30.53 -17.77
CA ASP A 701 26.30 -31.83 -17.72
C ASP A 701 25.86 -32.79 -18.85
N GLU A 702 24.63 -32.68 -19.35
CA GLU A 702 24.17 -33.42 -20.55
C GLU A 702 24.64 -32.77 -21.88
N GLY A 703 25.48 -31.72 -21.82
CA GLY A 703 25.95 -30.93 -22.96
C GLY A 703 27.46 -30.97 -23.22
N GLU A 704 28.24 -31.68 -22.40
CA GLU A 704 29.66 -32.01 -22.61
C GLU A 704 29.85 -33.47 -23.09
#